data_AF-A0A932WW64-F1
#
_entry.id   AF-A0A932WW64-F1
#
_cell.length_a   1.000
_cell.length_b   1.000
_cell.length_c   1.000
_cell.angle_alpha   90.00
_cell.angle_beta   90.00
_cell.angle_gamma   90.00
#
_symmetry.space_group_name_H-M   'P 1'
#
loop_
_entity.id
_entity.type
_entity.pdbx_description
1 polymer ?
#
loop_
_entity_poly.entity_id
_entity_poly.type
_entity_poly.pdbx_seq_one_letter_code
_entity_poly.pdbx_strand_id
1 'polypeptide(L)'
;MPIPIFRGDSPPVAQITRVTPANVKVGDTFTLTCNGKSVSYVAKAATVADVVAGLVAAVQTTTIPEFAEMLASPAADNSYFTLVAATAGVPFTVTASTTVTSAGNVTVVETTPGQSAVNEVHQISLIGTYTGGTFTLTWNFGSGNETTGNIAYNASAATVQAAIEALATPVPGDIVVTGGPGPNAPWFVTFKGALGGMAITPGTVNGANLTGNGSVSITTTQDGNGLSNEIQLLNLAGATGGSYSLTFSGQTTASLNVHSTAAQIQTALENLSNIGAGNVAVYGPLPFSPAMNGNFFYVLFKGTLAGTNVDQLILNQGNLTNDGNFPITVVVQSGGQTTADEIQFIDLGAASGGSFTLTYNGVTSPPIHVIGFENGMLGSLFSFAMSNALQILFGNGCQLLSIPEENGAVSVTGFALRFMAGNANTAMQLITINGGGLMGSTGQTVTRLQQGRANQNEIQTVTVFGTAGTFTLSLGSQTTSAIAWNASTGTLQTRIQTDLANTITACTVSGSGTLASPWVVTVTNPANTNIPQMTGNGGSLTGGGGTITEQTHGAAGVNEVQLVTLAAGVSGGTFTLAFQGAVTANTAWNASAATVQTNLRALVTINTVTVSGSNGGPYTVTWSGAQGNSPEPLLVGDGSLLTGATGTQTLVVSTTTFSSGPNHYDDPLNWTGGRVPDTASTPVFESGDDDCLYGLDQIATFTANAGTDMLTFTSRSSLINDQIVHVTNAGGGLPAGLAAATNYYLVNVDRNAGTCQLATTSGGTPIDITSAGTGTHTIGVRLDSFEFSARYTGKIGLPKTNASGGYYEYRARYLHVGLRAAGLQKLLIGTGDGTGSSKIQLDTDVDQVALKVIDTGGSAESGVNALLWKGTHPSNTAQLINGDLGIAIFPGELATLASLIERAGSLVLGAGVTCGPIDKTGGSLIADGATINGVVYSR
;
A
#
# COMPACT_ATOMS: atom_id res chain seq x y z
N MET A 1 -2.23 -23.24 0.62
CA MET A 1 -2.17 -21.95 -0.11
C MET A 1 -0.99 -22.00 -1.08
N PRO A 2 -0.83 -21.09 -2.05
CA PRO A 2 0.48 -20.86 -2.66
C PRO A 2 1.52 -20.55 -1.57
N ILE A 3 2.80 -20.82 -1.88
CA ILE A 3 3.92 -20.55 -0.99
C ILE A 3 4.22 -19.03 -1.03
N PRO A 4 4.24 -18.30 0.10
CA PRO A 4 4.62 -16.89 0.11
C PRO A 4 6.13 -16.76 -0.09
N ILE A 5 6.56 -16.27 -1.25
CA ILE A 5 7.96 -15.96 -1.54
C ILE A 5 8.18 -14.46 -1.35
N PHE A 6 9.23 -14.07 -0.62
CA PHE A 6 9.60 -12.66 -0.47
C PHE A 6 10.27 -12.14 -1.75
N ARG A 7 9.89 -10.93 -2.15
CA ARG A 7 10.31 -10.24 -3.38
C ARG A 7 10.80 -8.81 -3.17
N GLY A 8 10.22 -8.09 -2.20
CA GLY A 8 10.51 -6.68 -1.96
C GLY A 8 9.98 -5.68 -3.02
N ASP A 9 8.89 -5.98 -3.77
CA ASP A 9 8.71 -5.47 -5.16
C ASP A 9 7.40 -4.68 -5.61
N SER A 10 6.58 -4.09 -4.73
CA SER A 10 5.27 -3.36 -4.93
C SER A 10 5.15 -2.05 -5.83
N PRO A 11 4.56 -1.81 -7.03
CA PRO A 11 4.87 -0.59 -7.92
C PRO A 11 4.40 0.93 -7.65
N PRO A 12 5.11 2.02 -8.13
CA PRO A 12 5.33 3.39 -7.50
C PRO A 12 4.46 4.70 -7.78
N VAL A 13 4.83 5.90 -7.18
CA VAL A 13 4.20 7.29 -7.33
C VAL A 13 5.19 8.50 -7.50
N ALA A 14 4.73 9.58 -8.14
CA ALA A 14 5.35 10.93 -8.16
C ALA A 14 4.58 11.95 -7.28
N GLN A 15 5.26 12.94 -6.67
CA GLN A 15 4.57 14.03 -5.97
C GLN A 15 3.86 14.96 -6.98
N ILE A 16 2.57 15.21 -6.75
CA ILE A 16 1.78 16.19 -7.51
C ILE A 16 1.25 17.25 -6.55
N THR A 17 1.55 18.52 -6.82
CA THR A 17 1.06 19.67 -6.06
C THR A 17 0.19 20.53 -6.98
N ARG A 18 -1.13 20.48 -6.80
CA ARG A 18 -2.08 21.31 -7.54
C ARG A 18 -2.03 22.76 -7.02
N VAL A 19 -1.87 23.72 -7.93
CA VAL A 19 -1.94 25.16 -7.63
C VAL A 19 -3.15 25.74 -8.35
N THR A 20 -4.13 26.19 -7.57
CA THR A 20 -5.36 26.81 -8.07
C THR A 20 -5.42 28.28 -7.63
N PRO A 21 -5.12 29.24 -8.51
CA PRO A 21 -5.33 30.66 -8.23
C PRO A 21 -6.82 30.96 -8.04
N ALA A 22 -7.17 31.80 -7.07
CA ALA A 22 -8.56 32.15 -6.76
C ALA A 22 -8.69 33.65 -6.46
N ASN A 23 -9.92 34.18 -6.60
CA ASN A 23 -10.27 35.58 -6.35
C ASN A 23 -9.48 36.62 -7.20
N VAL A 24 -8.99 36.21 -8.38
CA VAL A 24 -8.11 37.01 -9.24
C VAL A 24 -8.72 38.35 -9.66
N LYS A 25 -8.07 39.45 -9.30
CA LYS A 25 -8.31 40.80 -9.86
C LYS A 25 -7.07 41.31 -10.59
N VAL A 26 -7.27 42.20 -11.55
CA VAL A 26 -6.16 42.88 -12.25
C VAL A 26 -5.32 43.65 -11.23
N GLY A 27 -4.02 43.36 -11.19
CA GLY A 27 -3.06 43.94 -10.24
C GLY A 27 -2.74 43.08 -9.01
N ASP A 28 -3.51 42.03 -8.71
CA ASP A 28 -3.16 41.09 -7.64
C ASP A 28 -1.86 40.34 -8.00
N THR A 29 -1.01 40.08 -7.00
CA THR A 29 0.26 39.36 -7.19
C THR A 29 0.19 37.98 -6.57
N PHE A 30 0.41 36.95 -7.40
CA PHE A 30 0.45 35.54 -7.02
C PHE A 30 1.90 35.08 -7.02
N THR A 31 2.32 34.34 -5.99
CA THR A 31 3.71 33.91 -5.81
C THR A 31 3.79 32.45 -5.37
N LEU A 32 4.58 31.66 -6.09
CA LEU A 32 5.10 30.37 -5.66
C LEU A 32 6.42 30.57 -4.94
N THR A 33 6.71 29.79 -3.91
CA THR A 33 8.01 29.77 -3.23
C THR A 33 8.47 28.34 -2.98
N CYS A 34 9.62 27.97 -3.56
CA CYS A 34 10.32 26.70 -3.36
C CYS A 34 11.68 26.97 -2.70
N ASN A 35 11.99 26.30 -1.58
CA ASN A 35 13.27 26.44 -0.85
C ASN A 35 13.74 27.90 -0.59
N GLY A 36 12.81 28.85 -0.45
CA GLY A 36 13.09 30.27 -0.24
C GLY A 36 13.42 31.07 -1.51
N LYS A 37 13.35 30.46 -2.69
CA LYS A 37 13.27 31.16 -3.99
C LYS A 37 11.81 31.32 -4.40
N SER A 38 11.49 32.36 -5.16
CA SER A 38 10.11 32.65 -5.55
C SER A 38 9.97 32.89 -7.06
N VAL A 39 8.81 32.47 -7.59
CA VAL A 39 8.35 32.74 -8.95
C VAL A 39 6.96 33.39 -8.83
N SER A 40 6.80 34.58 -9.43
CA SER A 40 5.60 35.41 -9.24
C SER A 40 4.98 35.86 -10.56
N TYR A 41 3.66 36.02 -10.56
CA TYR A 41 2.90 36.63 -11.64
C TYR A 41 1.96 37.71 -11.11
N VAL A 42 1.86 38.83 -11.84
CA VAL A 42 0.89 39.89 -11.57
C VAL A 42 -0.24 39.75 -12.57
N ALA A 43 -1.47 39.59 -12.06
CA ALA A 43 -2.66 39.38 -12.88
C ALA A 43 -2.94 40.60 -13.78
N LYS A 44 -3.09 40.34 -15.08
CA LYS A 44 -3.40 41.32 -16.14
C LYS A 44 -4.87 41.28 -16.52
N ALA A 45 -5.54 40.14 -16.29
CA ALA A 45 -6.98 39.98 -16.38
C ALA A 45 -7.55 39.44 -15.06
N ALA A 46 -8.80 39.77 -14.74
CA ALA A 46 -9.50 39.28 -13.55
C ALA A 46 -10.02 37.84 -13.75
N THR A 47 -9.11 36.94 -14.13
CA THR A 47 -9.42 35.58 -14.61
C THR A 47 -8.35 34.60 -14.18
N VAL A 48 -8.75 33.42 -13.68
CA VAL A 48 -7.81 32.37 -13.26
C VAL A 48 -6.89 31.93 -14.40
N ALA A 49 -7.40 31.82 -15.63
CA ALA A 49 -6.63 31.46 -16.82
C ALA A 49 -5.40 32.35 -17.10
N ASP A 50 -5.49 33.66 -16.86
CA ASP A 50 -4.34 34.59 -17.03
C ASP A 50 -3.26 34.33 -15.97
N VAL A 51 -3.64 34.04 -14.73
CA VAL A 51 -2.69 33.73 -13.65
C VAL A 51 -2.12 32.31 -13.78
N VAL A 52 -2.93 31.35 -14.24
CA VAL A 52 -2.49 29.98 -14.54
C VAL A 52 -1.48 29.99 -15.69
N ALA A 53 -1.84 30.55 -16.85
CA ALA A 53 -0.91 30.67 -17.97
C ALA A 53 0.33 31.50 -17.60
N GLY A 54 0.16 32.55 -16.80
CA GLY A 54 1.23 33.40 -16.28
C GLY A 54 2.23 32.67 -15.38
N LEU A 55 1.74 31.92 -14.38
CA LEU A 55 2.60 31.16 -13.46
C LEU A 55 3.18 29.90 -14.12
N VAL A 56 2.43 29.21 -14.97
CA VAL A 56 2.94 28.10 -15.79
C VAL A 56 4.09 28.57 -16.67
N ALA A 57 3.90 29.65 -17.43
CA ALA A 57 4.97 30.21 -18.26
C ALA A 57 6.16 30.67 -17.39
N ALA A 58 5.91 31.26 -16.22
CA ALA A 58 6.98 31.68 -15.32
C ALA A 58 7.79 30.51 -14.73
N VAL A 59 7.16 29.37 -14.42
CA VAL A 59 7.87 28.14 -13.98
C VAL A 59 8.56 27.43 -15.15
N GLN A 60 7.96 27.41 -16.33
CA GLN A 60 8.57 26.83 -17.54
C GLN A 60 9.72 27.66 -18.12
N THR A 61 9.84 28.95 -17.77
CA THR A 61 10.90 29.85 -18.31
C THR A 61 11.88 30.38 -17.26
N THR A 62 11.71 30.05 -15.98
CA THR A 62 12.65 30.46 -14.94
C THR A 62 13.97 29.69 -15.03
N THR A 63 15.07 30.37 -14.74
CA THR A 63 16.41 29.76 -14.57
C THR A 63 16.73 29.47 -13.10
N ILE A 64 15.72 29.43 -12.23
CA ILE A 64 15.87 29.07 -10.81
C ILE A 64 15.87 27.53 -10.71
N PRO A 65 16.98 26.88 -10.30
CA PRO A 65 17.09 25.42 -10.27
C PRO A 65 15.97 24.74 -9.46
N GLU A 66 15.59 25.34 -8.34
CA GLU A 66 14.55 24.84 -7.43
C GLU A 66 13.12 24.84 -8.03
N PHE A 67 12.96 25.31 -9.27
CA PHE A 67 11.74 25.22 -10.08
C PHE A 67 11.93 24.40 -11.37
N ALA A 68 13.16 24.00 -11.73
CA ALA A 68 13.41 23.04 -12.81
C ALA A 68 13.11 21.59 -12.37
N GLU A 69 13.05 21.36 -11.05
CA GLU A 69 12.66 20.09 -10.41
C GLU A 69 11.15 19.78 -10.54
N MET A 70 10.35 20.67 -11.14
CA MET A 70 8.90 20.53 -11.28
C MET A 70 8.38 20.91 -12.67
N LEU A 71 7.55 20.06 -13.24
CA LEU A 71 6.82 20.31 -14.49
C LEU A 71 5.51 21.03 -14.16
N ALA A 72 5.45 22.33 -14.47
CA ALA A 72 4.20 23.08 -14.47
C ALA A 72 3.38 22.74 -15.73
N SER A 73 2.22 22.11 -15.56
CA SER A 73 1.25 21.87 -16.64
C SER A 73 -0.09 22.52 -16.30
N PRO A 74 -0.67 23.35 -17.19
CA PRO A 74 -2.02 23.88 -16.97
C PRO A 74 -3.04 22.75 -17.12
N ALA A 75 -4.17 22.87 -16.42
CA ALA A 75 -5.38 22.16 -16.80
C ALA A 75 -5.81 22.59 -18.22
N ALA A 76 -6.52 21.72 -18.94
CA ALA A 76 -6.88 21.97 -20.35
C ALA A 76 -7.76 23.23 -20.55
N ASP A 77 -8.46 23.67 -19.51
CA ASP A 77 -9.28 24.89 -19.41
C ASP A 77 -8.53 26.11 -18.81
N ASN A 78 -7.30 25.91 -18.31
CA ASN A 78 -6.52 26.84 -17.50
C ASN A 78 -7.19 27.27 -16.17
N SER A 79 -8.04 26.44 -15.54
CA SER A 79 -8.60 26.76 -14.21
C SER A 79 -7.65 26.48 -13.03
N TYR A 80 -6.59 25.72 -13.25
CA TYR A 80 -5.48 25.51 -12.33
C TYR A 80 -4.24 25.04 -13.11
N PHE A 81 -3.12 24.84 -12.41
CA PHE A 81 -2.00 24.06 -12.93
C PHE A 81 -1.52 23.05 -11.90
N THR A 82 -0.98 21.92 -12.38
CA THR A 82 -0.22 21.00 -11.55
C THR A 82 1.25 21.36 -11.62
N LEU A 83 1.89 21.42 -10.46
CA LEU A 83 3.32 21.19 -10.35
C LEU A 83 3.48 19.69 -10.12
N VAL A 84 3.93 18.97 -11.14
CA VAL A 84 4.30 17.55 -11.03
C VAL A 84 5.80 17.50 -10.76
N ALA A 85 6.27 16.66 -9.83
CA ALA A 85 7.70 16.44 -9.68
C ALA A 85 8.27 15.97 -11.03
N ALA A 86 9.32 16.63 -11.54
CA ALA A 86 9.90 16.28 -12.85
C ALA A 86 10.51 14.86 -12.87
N THR A 87 10.66 14.26 -11.68
CA THR A 87 11.13 12.90 -11.43
C THR A 87 10.22 12.27 -10.37
N ALA A 88 9.77 11.03 -10.59
CA ALA A 88 8.96 10.32 -9.60
C ALA A 88 9.76 10.04 -8.31
N GLY A 89 9.07 9.86 -7.18
CA GLY A 89 9.71 9.66 -5.87
C GLY A 89 10.58 10.80 -5.33
N VAL A 90 10.82 11.89 -6.08
CA VAL A 90 11.59 13.07 -5.62
C VAL A 90 10.63 14.11 -5.03
N PRO A 91 10.68 14.40 -3.71
CA PRO A 91 9.79 15.36 -3.09
C PRO A 91 10.27 16.81 -3.26
N PHE A 92 9.34 17.73 -3.50
CA PHE A 92 9.59 19.16 -3.58
C PHE A 92 8.67 19.94 -2.63
N THR A 93 9.15 21.06 -2.09
CA THR A 93 8.36 21.88 -1.13
C THR A 93 8.01 23.23 -1.76
N VAL A 94 6.82 23.33 -2.35
CA VAL A 94 6.26 24.60 -2.85
C VAL A 94 5.16 25.10 -1.93
N THR A 95 5.26 26.39 -1.58
CA THR A 95 4.19 27.16 -0.94
C THR A 95 3.67 28.22 -1.90
N ALA A 96 2.39 28.57 -1.78
CA ALA A 96 1.75 29.60 -2.60
C ALA A 96 1.18 30.73 -1.73
N SER A 97 1.30 31.96 -2.20
CA SER A 97 0.73 33.14 -1.56
C SER A 97 0.11 34.10 -2.58
N THR A 98 -0.79 34.95 -2.11
CA THR A 98 -1.47 35.96 -2.93
C THR A 98 -1.70 37.22 -2.13
N THR A 99 -1.36 38.38 -2.70
CA THR A 99 -1.74 39.68 -2.15
C THR A 99 -3.00 40.14 -2.87
N VAL A 100 -4.15 40.08 -2.19
CA VAL A 100 -5.51 40.25 -2.76
C VAL A 100 -6.33 41.31 -2.01
N THR A 101 -7.21 41.98 -2.75
CA THR A 101 -8.18 42.95 -2.19
C THR A 101 -9.61 42.38 -2.07
N SER A 102 -9.75 41.15 -1.54
CA SER A 102 -10.98 40.51 -1.01
C SER A 102 -12.16 40.20 -1.97
N ALA A 103 -13.02 39.21 -1.74
CA ALA A 103 -12.95 37.98 -0.93
C ALA A 103 -14.19 37.08 -1.23
N GLY A 104 -14.11 35.78 -0.92
CA GLY A 104 -15.25 34.84 -0.93
C GLY A 104 -15.35 33.98 -2.19
N ASN A 105 -15.43 32.65 -2.02
CA ASN A 105 -15.49 31.66 -3.12
C ASN A 105 -16.26 30.39 -2.69
N VAL A 106 -16.85 29.68 -3.66
CA VAL A 106 -17.58 28.39 -3.54
C VAL A 106 -17.21 27.51 -4.74
N THR A 107 -17.08 26.19 -4.58
CA THR A 107 -16.45 25.30 -5.58
C THR A 107 -17.20 23.97 -5.81
N VAL A 108 -17.05 23.39 -7.00
CA VAL A 108 -17.43 22.01 -7.36
C VAL A 108 -16.16 21.15 -7.38
N VAL A 109 -16.28 19.85 -7.10
CA VAL A 109 -15.14 18.97 -6.85
C VAL A 109 -15.30 17.63 -7.58
N GLU A 110 -14.42 17.35 -8.54
CA GLU A 110 -14.22 16.00 -9.08
C GLU A 110 -13.64 15.08 -7.99
N THR A 111 -14.20 13.87 -7.78
CA THR A 111 -13.78 12.96 -6.70
C THR A 111 -13.19 11.63 -7.18
N THR A 112 -13.46 11.18 -8.41
CA THR A 112 -12.89 9.93 -8.95
C THR A 112 -12.80 9.96 -10.48
N PRO A 113 -11.60 9.98 -11.08
CA PRO A 113 -11.41 9.84 -12.54
C PRO A 113 -11.83 8.46 -13.06
N GLY A 114 -12.45 8.41 -14.25
CA GLY A 114 -12.75 7.14 -14.94
C GLY A 114 -11.52 6.52 -15.61
N GLN A 115 -11.35 5.19 -15.51
CA GLN A 115 -10.27 4.45 -16.20
C GLN A 115 -10.79 3.24 -16.98
N SER A 116 -10.14 2.96 -18.12
CA SER A 116 -10.39 1.78 -18.94
C SER A 116 -9.68 0.54 -18.39
N ALA A 117 -10.29 -0.63 -18.62
CA ALA A 117 -9.72 -1.91 -18.21
C ALA A 117 -8.47 -2.28 -19.03
N VAL A 118 -7.42 -2.75 -18.36
CA VAL A 118 -6.31 -3.49 -18.95
C VAL A 118 -6.52 -5.00 -18.75
N ASN A 119 -6.10 -5.76 -19.75
CA ASN A 119 -6.27 -7.20 -19.82
C ASN A 119 -5.14 -7.94 -19.10
N GLU A 120 -5.47 -9.01 -18.39
CA GLU A 120 -4.50 -9.89 -17.73
C GLU A 120 -3.69 -10.70 -18.76
N VAL A 121 -2.38 -10.84 -18.54
CA VAL A 121 -1.47 -11.57 -19.43
C VAL A 121 -0.58 -12.52 -18.64
N HIS A 122 -0.52 -13.79 -19.03
CA HIS A 122 0.29 -14.84 -18.40
C HIS A 122 1.31 -15.43 -19.37
N GLN A 123 2.56 -15.55 -18.93
CA GLN A 123 3.62 -16.26 -19.65
C GLN A 123 3.65 -17.74 -19.23
N ILE A 124 3.86 -18.64 -20.19
CA ILE A 124 4.01 -20.08 -19.99
C ILE A 124 5.35 -20.52 -20.57
N SER A 125 6.23 -21.09 -19.74
CA SER A 125 7.62 -21.39 -20.10
C SER A 125 8.00 -22.86 -19.85
N LEU A 126 8.86 -23.42 -20.71
CA LEU A 126 9.49 -24.73 -20.50
C LEU A 126 10.98 -24.54 -20.22
N ILE A 127 11.41 -24.90 -19.01
CA ILE A 127 12.78 -24.73 -18.53
C ILE A 127 13.50 -26.10 -18.59
N GLY A 128 14.66 -26.17 -19.25
CA GLY A 128 15.46 -27.40 -19.33
C GLY A 128 15.42 -28.12 -20.68
N THR A 129 15.73 -29.41 -20.69
CA THR A 129 15.95 -30.21 -21.90
C THR A 129 14.84 -31.24 -22.11
N TYR A 130 14.16 -31.16 -23.26
CA TYR A 130 12.98 -31.97 -23.57
C TYR A 130 13.20 -32.86 -24.78
N THR A 131 12.77 -34.11 -24.64
CA THR A 131 12.82 -35.16 -25.67
C THR A 131 11.43 -35.54 -26.18
N GLY A 132 10.37 -35.07 -25.51
CA GLY A 132 8.98 -35.42 -25.81
C GLY A 132 8.03 -35.12 -24.65
N GLY A 133 6.81 -35.64 -24.77
CA GLY A 133 5.81 -35.63 -23.71
C GLY A 133 4.82 -34.46 -23.74
N THR A 134 3.99 -34.40 -22.70
CA THR A 134 2.85 -33.48 -22.57
C THR A 134 2.70 -32.90 -21.17
N PHE A 135 2.05 -31.74 -21.06
CA PHE A 135 1.67 -31.10 -19.80
C PHE A 135 0.17 -30.74 -19.79
N THR A 136 -0.38 -30.41 -18.62
CA THR A 136 -1.71 -29.77 -18.51
C THR A 136 -1.62 -28.48 -17.69
N LEU A 137 -2.49 -27.52 -18.01
CA LEU A 137 -2.63 -26.26 -17.29
C LEU A 137 -3.95 -26.28 -16.49
N THR A 138 -3.95 -25.78 -15.27
CA THR A 138 -5.17 -25.54 -14.49
C THR A 138 -5.32 -24.06 -14.23
N TRP A 139 -6.52 -23.54 -14.46
CA TRP A 139 -6.91 -22.14 -14.32
C TRP A 139 -8.04 -21.99 -13.30
N ASN A 140 -8.24 -20.79 -12.74
CA ASN A 140 -9.41 -20.49 -11.93
C ASN A 140 -10.09 -19.20 -12.44
N PHE A 141 -11.37 -19.32 -12.79
CA PHE A 141 -12.19 -18.23 -13.36
C PHE A 141 -13.27 -17.74 -12.38
N GLY A 142 -13.05 -17.91 -11.07
CA GLY A 142 -14.01 -17.62 -10.01
C GLY A 142 -15.14 -18.66 -9.84
N SER A 143 -15.43 -19.44 -10.89
CA SER A 143 -16.35 -20.58 -10.90
C SER A 143 -15.79 -21.84 -10.21
N GLY A 144 -14.46 -21.98 -10.18
CA GLY A 144 -13.76 -23.17 -9.72
C GLY A 144 -12.44 -23.36 -10.49
N ASN A 145 -11.78 -24.50 -10.27
CA ASN A 145 -10.57 -24.87 -11.02
C ASN A 145 -10.93 -25.66 -12.28
N GLU A 146 -10.41 -25.27 -13.43
CA GLU A 146 -10.61 -25.92 -14.72
C GLU A 146 -9.27 -26.33 -15.34
N THR A 147 -9.12 -27.61 -15.74
CA THR A 147 -7.85 -28.17 -16.23
C THR A 147 -7.93 -28.57 -17.71
N THR A 148 -6.93 -28.15 -18.49
CA THR A 148 -6.85 -28.42 -19.93
C THR A 148 -6.65 -29.91 -20.24
N GLY A 149 -6.97 -30.30 -21.47
CA GLY A 149 -6.42 -31.53 -22.04
C GLY A 149 -4.89 -31.49 -22.15
N ASN A 150 -4.28 -32.64 -22.49
CA ASN A 150 -2.83 -32.76 -22.66
C ASN A 150 -2.31 -31.87 -23.80
N ILE A 151 -1.42 -30.93 -23.48
CA ILE A 151 -0.72 -30.05 -24.40
C ILE A 151 0.69 -30.62 -24.67
N ALA A 152 1.11 -30.71 -25.93
CA ALA A 152 2.46 -31.17 -26.28
C ALA A 152 3.54 -30.16 -25.86
N TYR A 153 4.71 -30.65 -25.42
CA TYR A 153 5.84 -29.81 -24.99
C TYR A 153 6.30 -28.77 -26.04
N ASN A 154 6.01 -29.01 -27.32
CA ASN A 154 6.33 -28.18 -28.47
C ASN A 154 5.09 -27.67 -29.24
N ALA A 155 3.96 -27.51 -28.54
CA ALA A 155 2.71 -27.00 -29.10
C ALA A 155 2.85 -25.62 -29.77
N SER A 156 2.10 -25.37 -30.84
CA SER A 156 1.95 -24.02 -31.38
C SER A 156 1.06 -23.18 -30.47
N ALA A 157 1.18 -21.84 -30.50
CA ALA A 157 0.28 -20.96 -29.73
C ALA A 157 -1.21 -21.23 -30.01
N ALA A 158 -1.59 -21.50 -31.27
CA ALA A 158 -2.95 -21.88 -31.63
C ALA A 158 -3.39 -23.23 -31.00
N THR A 159 -2.46 -24.17 -30.81
CA THR A 159 -2.72 -25.44 -30.11
C THR A 159 -2.91 -25.23 -28.61
N VAL A 160 -2.14 -24.31 -28.00
CA VAL A 160 -2.30 -23.92 -26.59
C VAL A 160 -3.63 -23.17 -26.40
N GLN A 161 -3.96 -22.24 -27.28
CA GLN A 161 -5.24 -21.51 -27.25
C GLN A 161 -6.42 -22.48 -27.33
N ALA A 162 -6.44 -23.38 -28.32
CA ALA A 162 -7.50 -24.37 -28.47
C ALA A 162 -7.61 -25.36 -27.29
N ALA A 163 -6.56 -25.55 -26.50
CA ALA A 163 -6.59 -26.37 -25.29
C ALA A 163 -7.18 -25.64 -24.07
N ILE A 164 -7.14 -24.30 -24.05
CA ILE A 164 -7.72 -23.45 -23.01
C ILE A 164 -9.15 -23.01 -23.40
N GLU A 165 -9.43 -22.73 -24.67
CA GLU A 165 -10.80 -22.51 -25.22
C GLU A 165 -11.65 -23.80 -25.28
N ALA A 166 -11.11 -24.94 -24.81
CA ALA A 166 -11.82 -26.21 -24.65
C ALA A 166 -12.21 -26.53 -23.18
N LEU A 167 -12.01 -25.56 -22.28
CA LEU A 167 -12.54 -25.57 -20.92
C LEU A 167 -14.05 -25.21 -20.93
N ALA A 168 -14.72 -25.20 -19.78
CA ALA A 168 -16.08 -24.65 -19.68
C ALA A 168 -16.06 -23.11 -19.60
N THR A 169 -14.97 -22.56 -19.05
CA THR A 169 -14.56 -21.15 -19.11
C THR A 169 -13.06 -21.12 -19.46
N PRO A 170 -12.54 -20.32 -20.42
CA PRO A 170 -13.18 -19.35 -21.33
C PRO A 170 -13.98 -19.98 -22.48
N VAL A 171 -14.79 -19.16 -23.17
CA VAL A 171 -15.33 -19.51 -24.51
C VAL A 171 -14.46 -18.93 -25.65
N PRO A 172 -14.56 -19.46 -26.88
CA PRO A 172 -13.73 -19.00 -28.00
C PRO A 172 -13.84 -17.49 -28.25
N GLY A 173 -12.71 -16.79 -28.15
CA GLY A 173 -12.62 -15.33 -28.25
C GLY A 173 -12.38 -14.58 -26.94
N ASP A 174 -12.58 -15.20 -25.76
CA ASP A 174 -12.22 -14.60 -24.47
C ASP A 174 -10.72 -14.68 -24.17
N ILE A 175 -9.95 -15.43 -24.95
CA ILE A 175 -8.47 -15.41 -24.86
C ILE A 175 -7.82 -15.24 -26.23
N VAL A 176 -6.54 -14.88 -26.21
CA VAL A 176 -5.62 -15.04 -27.35
C VAL A 176 -4.29 -15.57 -26.82
N VAL A 177 -3.68 -16.52 -27.53
CA VAL A 177 -2.34 -17.00 -27.20
C VAL A 177 -1.35 -16.62 -28.30
N THR A 178 -0.20 -16.10 -27.89
CA THR A 178 0.91 -15.70 -28.78
C THR A 178 2.23 -16.36 -28.33
N GLY A 179 3.32 -16.12 -29.07
CA GLY A 179 4.62 -16.73 -28.80
C GLY A 179 4.72 -18.20 -29.23
N GLY A 180 5.61 -18.95 -28.58
CA GLY A 180 5.92 -20.35 -28.87
C GLY A 180 6.60 -20.58 -30.23
N PRO A 181 6.77 -21.85 -30.64
CA PRO A 181 6.50 -23.06 -29.86
C PRO A 181 7.59 -23.35 -28.81
N GLY A 182 7.21 -24.02 -27.73
CA GLY A 182 8.14 -24.54 -26.74
C GLY A 182 9.11 -25.60 -27.30
N PRO A 183 10.24 -25.88 -26.63
CA PRO A 183 10.80 -25.11 -25.51
C PRO A 183 11.57 -23.87 -25.99
N ASN A 184 11.63 -23.58 -27.30
CA ASN A 184 12.49 -22.55 -27.87
C ASN A 184 11.95 -21.11 -27.66
N ALA A 185 10.66 -20.95 -27.41
CA ALA A 185 10.04 -19.69 -27.02
C ALA A 185 8.86 -19.96 -26.04
N PRO A 186 8.60 -19.08 -25.07
CA PRO A 186 7.43 -19.17 -24.20
C PRO A 186 6.14 -18.79 -24.95
N TRP A 187 4.99 -19.22 -24.44
CA TRP A 187 3.68 -18.74 -24.89
C TRP A 187 3.16 -17.63 -23.96
N PHE A 188 2.35 -16.72 -24.49
CA PHE A 188 1.68 -15.67 -23.70
C PHE A 188 0.16 -15.74 -23.90
N VAL A 189 -0.60 -15.89 -22.83
CA VAL A 189 -2.07 -15.95 -22.81
C VAL A 189 -2.61 -14.61 -22.34
N THR A 190 -3.42 -13.93 -23.16
CA THR A 190 -4.09 -12.67 -22.78
C THR A 190 -5.59 -12.91 -22.61
N PHE A 191 -6.14 -12.54 -21.45
CA PHE A 191 -7.56 -12.65 -21.10
C PHE A 191 -8.32 -11.38 -21.51
N LYS A 192 -9.44 -11.55 -22.21
CA LYS A 192 -10.24 -10.49 -22.86
C LYS A 192 -11.70 -10.94 -22.96
N GLY A 193 -12.52 -10.22 -23.73
CA GLY A 193 -13.94 -10.58 -23.90
C GLY A 193 -14.66 -10.52 -22.55
N ALA A 194 -15.33 -11.61 -22.17
CA ALA A 194 -15.98 -11.73 -20.86
C ALA A 194 -14.99 -11.78 -19.68
N LEU A 195 -13.70 -12.05 -19.92
CA LEU A 195 -12.64 -12.10 -18.91
C LEU A 195 -11.72 -10.86 -18.93
N GLY A 196 -12.03 -9.84 -19.75
CA GLY A 196 -11.24 -8.61 -19.85
C GLY A 196 -11.30 -7.79 -18.56
N GLY A 197 -10.15 -7.35 -18.06
CA GLY A 197 -10.06 -6.58 -16.80
C GLY A 197 -10.28 -7.39 -15.51
N MET A 198 -10.47 -8.71 -15.58
CA MET A 198 -10.59 -9.58 -14.41
C MET A 198 -9.23 -10.12 -13.96
N ALA A 199 -9.07 -10.37 -12.66
CA ALA A 199 -7.92 -11.08 -12.11
C ALA A 199 -8.10 -12.60 -12.29
N ILE A 200 -7.15 -13.28 -12.94
CA ILE A 200 -7.28 -14.69 -13.39
C ILE A 200 -6.15 -15.56 -12.80
N THR A 201 -6.35 -16.04 -11.57
CA THR A 201 -5.33 -16.83 -10.87
C THR A 201 -4.99 -18.14 -11.61
N PRO A 202 -3.69 -18.44 -11.87
CA PRO A 202 -3.29 -19.71 -12.44
C PRO A 202 -3.27 -20.76 -11.32
N GLY A 203 -3.96 -21.88 -11.51
CA GLY A 203 -4.19 -22.87 -10.46
C GLY A 203 -2.98 -23.78 -10.20
N THR A 204 -2.61 -24.59 -11.18
CA THR A 204 -1.47 -25.52 -11.13
C THR A 204 -1.00 -25.88 -12.54
N VAL A 205 0.27 -26.28 -12.67
CA VAL A 205 0.81 -26.88 -13.90
C VAL A 205 1.22 -28.32 -13.61
N ASN A 206 0.83 -29.27 -14.47
CA ASN A 206 1.25 -30.66 -14.35
C ASN A 206 2.16 -31.05 -15.51
N GLY A 207 3.46 -31.11 -15.25
CA GLY A 207 4.49 -31.55 -16.19
C GLY A 207 4.85 -33.05 -16.09
N ALA A 208 4.14 -33.87 -15.32
CA ALA A 208 4.54 -35.25 -15.00
C ALA A 208 4.61 -36.21 -16.21
N ASN A 209 4.04 -35.82 -17.35
CA ASN A 209 4.10 -36.57 -18.61
C ASN A 209 5.11 -35.98 -19.63
N LEU A 210 5.98 -35.05 -19.22
CA LEU A 210 7.11 -34.55 -20.02
C LEU A 210 8.29 -35.52 -19.94
N THR A 211 9.07 -35.67 -21.02
CA THR A 211 10.25 -36.56 -21.02
C THR A 211 11.54 -35.76 -21.26
N GLY A 212 12.53 -35.97 -20.41
CA GLY A 212 13.80 -35.22 -20.41
C GLY A 212 14.19 -34.78 -19.00
N ASN A 213 14.94 -33.70 -18.89
CA ASN A 213 15.27 -33.05 -17.62
C ASN A 213 14.87 -31.57 -17.70
N GLY A 214 13.63 -31.27 -17.30
CA GLY A 214 13.05 -29.93 -17.36
C GLY A 214 11.67 -29.83 -16.70
N SER A 215 11.30 -28.62 -16.31
CA SER A 215 10.02 -28.25 -15.67
C SER A 215 9.29 -27.14 -16.43
N VAL A 216 7.95 -27.15 -16.36
CA VAL A 216 7.08 -26.16 -17.00
C VAL A 216 6.47 -25.23 -15.93
N SER A 217 6.41 -23.93 -16.21
CA SER A 217 5.89 -22.88 -15.32
C SER A 217 4.85 -22.00 -16.01
N ILE A 218 3.94 -21.41 -15.21
CA ILE A 218 3.16 -20.23 -15.56
C ILE A 218 3.66 -19.07 -14.68
N THR A 219 3.65 -17.85 -15.19
CA THR A 219 3.90 -16.62 -14.43
C THR A 219 3.00 -15.51 -14.95
N THR A 220 2.26 -14.83 -14.07
CA THR A 220 1.51 -13.63 -14.46
C THR A 220 2.48 -12.52 -14.83
N THR A 221 2.22 -11.83 -15.94
CA THR A 221 3.06 -10.75 -16.50
C THR A 221 2.34 -9.40 -16.59
N GLN A 222 1.02 -9.39 -16.38
CA GLN A 222 0.17 -8.20 -16.29
C GLN A 222 -1.14 -8.62 -15.62
N ASP A 223 -1.63 -7.86 -14.62
CA ASP A 223 -2.87 -8.16 -13.89
C ASP A 223 -4.08 -7.39 -14.44
N GLY A 224 -5.30 -7.91 -14.27
CA GLY A 224 -6.56 -7.22 -14.58
C GLY A 224 -7.00 -6.20 -13.51
N ASN A 225 -7.42 -4.99 -13.92
CA ASN A 225 -7.67 -3.84 -13.01
C ASN A 225 -9.14 -3.42 -12.82
N GLY A 226 -10.10 -4.02 -13.53
CA GLY A 226 -11.53 -3.67 -13.49
C GLY A 226 -11.92 -2.34 -14.18
N LEU A 227 -13.20 -1.98 -14.06
CA LEU A 227 -13.77 -0.71 -14.53
C LEU A 227 -14.16 0.19 -13.35
N SER A 228 -13.92 1.50 -13.46
CA SER A 228 -14.39 2.52 -12.50
C SER A 228 -15.18 3.63 -13.20
N ASN A 229 -16.34 3.99 -12.63
CA ASN A 229 -17.18 5.09 -13.11
C ASN A 229 -16.82 6.40 -12.41
N GLU A 230 -17.00 7.52 -13.10
CA GLU A 230 -16.71 8.84 -12.54
C GLU A 230 -17.82 9.37 -11.62
N ILE A 231 -17.39 10.05 -10.55
CA ILE A 231 -18.27 10.73 -9.60
C ILE A 231 -17.73 12.14 -9.33
N GLN A 232 -18.66 13.09 -9.25
CA GLN A 232 -18.41 14.51 -8.94
C GLN A 232 -19.29 14.97 -7.78
N LEU A 233 -18.78 15.88 -6.95
CA LEU A 233 -19.45 16.45 -5.78
C LEU A 233 -19.81 17.92 -6.01
N LEU A 234 -21.11 18.21 -6.00
CA LEU A 234 -21.71 19.55 -6.00
C LEU A 234 -21.91 20.02 -4.56
N ASN A 235 -21.21 21.09 -4.17
CA ASN A 235 -21.33 21.72 -2.85
C ASN A 235 -22.09 23.06 -2.96
N LEU A 236 -23.15 23.21 -2.17
CA LEU A 236 -23.99 24.40 -2.04
C LEU A 236 -24.11 24.85 -0.57
N ALA A 237 -23.22 24.40 0.32
CA ALA A 237 -23.26 24.72 1.73
C ALA A 237 -23.07 26.23 1.98
N GLY A 238 -23.92 26.81 2.84
CA GLY A 238 -23.96 28.25 3.12
C GLY A 238 -24.82 29.08 2.15
N ALA A 239 -25.33 28.50 1.06
CA ALA A 239 -26.33 29.16 0.21
C ALA A 239 -27.74 29.06 0.84
N THR A 240 -28.32 30.20 1.18
CA THR A 240 -29.57 30.33 1.94
C THR A 240 -30.78 30.78 1.11
N GLY A 241 -30.57 31.02 -0.19
CA GLY A 241 -31.61 31.42 -1.13
C GLY A 241 -31.08 31.54 -2.56
N GLY A 242 -32.00 31.73 -3.51
CA GLY A 242 -31.66 32.04 -4.89
C GLY A 242 -31.68 30.86 -5.87
N SER A 243 -30.95 31.01 -6.98
CA SER A 243 -30.89 30.05 -8.08
C SER A 243 -29.50 29.93 -8.70
N TYR A 244 -29.25 28.78 -9.31
CA TYR A 244 -28.03 28.41 -10.01
C TYR A 244 -28.34 27.70 -11.34
N SER A 245 -27.30 27.23 -12.04
CA SER A 245 -27.39 26.18 -13.08
C SER A 245 -26.07 25.41 -13.11
N LEU A 246 -26.04 24.26 -13.78
CA LEU A 246 -24.84 23.45 -13.97
C LEU A 246 -24.45 23.42 -15.46
N THR A 247 -23.17 23.46 -15.79
CA THR A 247 -22.67 23.28 -17.17
C THR A 247 -21.82 22.02 -17.26
N PHE A 248 -22.08 21.17 -18.26
CA PHE A 248 -21.31 19.97 -18.61
C PHE A 248 -20.94 20.00 -20.09
N SER A 249 -19.67 19.78 -20.44
CA SER A 249 -19.13 19.81 -21.82
C SER A 249 -19.74 20.92 -22.72
N GLY A 250 -19.82 22.15 -22.18
CA GLY A 250 -20.34 23.33 -22.87
C GLY A 250 -21.87 23.47 -22.98
N GLN A 251 -22.67 22.54 -22.44
CA GLN A 251 -24.14 22.67 -22.34
C GLN A 251 -24.57 22.96 -20.90
N THR A 252 -25.50 23.91 -20.72
CA THR A 252 -25.96 24.36 -19.40
C THR A 252 -27.39 23.93 -19.13
N THR A 253 -27.67 23.49 -17.89
CA THR A 253 -29.02 23.11 -17.45
C THR A 253 -30.00 24.29 -17.48
N ALA A 254 -31.30 23.97 -17.46
CA ALA A 254 -32.29 24.93 -16.97
C ALA A 254 -31.93 25.41 -15.55
N SER A 255 -32.47 26.57 -15.14
CA SER A 255 -32.16 27.12 -13.83
C SER A 255 -32.72 26.25 -12.70
N LEU A 256 -31.86 25.93 -11.74
CA LEU A 256 -32.14 25.15 -10.55
C LEU A 256 -32.28 26.11 -9.35
N ASN A 257 -33.28 25.88 -8.49
CA ASN A 257 -33.40 26.57 -7.21
C ASN A 257 -32.37 26.01 -6.21
N VAL A 258 -31.92 26.80 -5.23
CA VAL A 258 -31.02 26.31 -4.17
C VAL A 258 -31.56 25.09 -3.41
N HIS A 259 -32.89 24.95 -3.30
CA HIS A 259 -33.59 23.81 -2.70
C HIS A 259 -34.04 22.75 -3.72
N SER A 260 -33.40 22.66 -4.89
CA SER A 260 -33.75 21.62 -5.88
C SER A 260 -33.41 20.23 -5.35
N THR A 261 -34.33 19.28 -5.49
CA THR A 261 -34.09 17.89 -5.08
C THR A 261 -33.11 17.20 -6.02
N ALA A 262 -32.42 16.14 -5.55
CA ALA A 262 -31.52 15.36 -6.41
C ALA A 262 -32.22 14.85 -7.69
N ALA A 263 -33.50 14.47 -7.63
CA ALA A 263 -34.27 14.06 -8.81
C ALA A 263 -34.48 15.22 -9.81
N GLN A 264 -34.68 16.45 -9.35
CA GLN A 264 -34.77 17.64 -10.21
C GLN A 264 -33.42 17.96 -10.85
N ILE A 265 -32.32 17.85 -10.10
CA ILE A 265 -30.95 18.04 -10.61
C ILE A 265 -30.60 16.96 -11.64
N GLN A 266 -30.91 15.68 -11.36
CA GLN A 266 -30.71 14.58 -12.31
C GLN A 266 -31.51 14.81 -13.59
N THR A 267 -32.80 15.14 -13.48
CA THR A 267 -33.66 15.46 -14.64
C THR A 267 -33.07 16.62 -15.44
N ALA A 268 -32.53 17.65 -14.80
CA ALA A 268 -31.91 18.78 -15.48
C ALA A 268 -30.61 18.41 -16.22
N LEU A 269 -29.83 17.46 -15.70
CA LEU A 269 -28.62 16.92 -16.33
C LEU A 269 -28.94 15.92 -17.46
N GLU A 270 -29.89 15.00 -17.27
CA GLU A 270 -30.33 14.03 -18.29
C GLU A 270 -30.96 14.69 -19.52
N ASN A 271 -31.47 15.93 -19.37
CA ASN A 271 -31.94 16.76 -20.48
C ASN A 271 -30.81 17.45 -21.28
N LEU A 272 -29.55 17.40 -20.83
CA LEU A 272 -28.42 17.87 -21.63
C LEU A 272 -28.10 16.83 -22.71
N SER A 273 -28.01 17.27 -23.97
CA SER A 273 -27.88 16.36 -25.12
C SER A 273 -26.52 15.66 -25.22
N ASN A 274 -25.54 16.10 -24.44
CA ASN A 274 -24.23 15.49 -24.25
C ASN A 274 -24.13 14.56 -23.01
N ILE A 275 -25.19 14.50 -22.18
CA ILE A 275 -25.35 13.47 -21.14
C ILE A 275 -26.40 12.45 -21.60
N GLY A 276 -27.64 12.88 -21.76
CA GLY A 276 -28.78 12.03 -22.13
C GLY A 276 -29.37 11.20 -20.98
N ALA A 277 -30.61 10.76 -21.16
CA ALA A 277 -31.33 9.97 -20.17
C ALA A 277 -30.68 8.60 -19.92
N GLY A 278 -30.59 8.21 -18.64
CA GLY A 278 -29.97 6.97 -18.18
C GLY A 278 -28.45 7.07 -17.93
N ASN A 279 -27.78 8.14 -18.36
CA ASN A 279 -26.32 8.27 -18.31
C ASN A 279 -25.77 9.02 -17.07
N VAL A 280 -26.65 9.52 -16.20
CA VAL A 280 -26.25 10.17 -14.94
C VAL A 280 -27.22 9.80 -13.81
N ALA A 281 -26.74 9.79 -12.57
CA ALA A 281 -27.55 9.68 -11.35
C ALA A 281 -27.14 10.75 -10.33
N VAL A 282 -28.07 11.27 -9.54
CA VAL A 282 -27.79 12.31 -8.54
C VAL A 282 -28.36 11.94 -7.16
N TYR A 283 -27.64 12.29 -6.10
CA TYR A 283 -27.95 11.92 -4.71
C TYR A 283 -27.73 13.11 -3.76
N GLY A 284 -28.59 13.33 -2.76
CA GLY A 284 -28.54 14.46 -1.79
C GLY A 284 -29.90 15.17 -1.60
N PRO A 285 -30.04 16.17 -0.71
CA PRO A 285 -29.01 16.80 0.15
C PRO A 285 -28.75 16.07 1.49
N LEU A 286 -28.01 16.70 2.41
CA LEU A 286 -27.59 16.15 3.71
C LEU A 286 -28.24 16.88 4.89
N PRO A 287 -29.29 16.34 5.54
CA PRO A 287 -29.89 16.97 6.72
C PRO A 287 -29.16 16.57 8.00
N PHE A 288 -28.43 17.51 8.63
CA PHE A 288 -28.01 17.35 10.04
C PHE A 288 -27.96 18.67 10.80
N SER A 289 -28.81 18.77 11.84
CA SER A 289 -28.98 19.90 12.77
C SER A 289 -29.55 21.21 12.19
N PRO A 290 -30.55 21.85 12.83
CA PRO A 290 -31.08 23.17 12.45
C PRO A 290 -30.11 24.35 12.74
N ALA A 291 -28.81 24.06 12.83
CA ALA A 291 -27.74 25.02 13.07
C ALA A 291 -26.66 25.04 11.96
N MET A 292 -26.80 24.26 10.87
CA MET A 292 -25.91 24.31 9.71
C MET A 292 -26.66 24.18 8.37
N ASN A 293 -26.32 25.05 7.40
CA ASN A 293 -26.90 25.08 6.05
C ASN A 293 -26.12 24.17 5.08
N GLY A 294 -26.27 22.85 5.20
CA GLY A 294 -25.42 21.83 4.56
C GLY A 294 -25.96 21.20 3.26
N ASN A 295 -26.16 21.98 2.20
CA ASN A 295 -26.59 21.42 0.90
C ASN A 295 -25.40 20.80 0.12
N PHE A 296 -25.36 19.48 -0.03
CA PHE A 296 -24.36 18.75 -0.84
C PHE A 296 -25.01 17.68 -1.71
N PHE A 297 -24.53 17.48 -2.93
CA PHE A 297 -25.04 16.47 -3.86
C PHE A 297 -23.91 15.71 -4.57
N TYR A 298 -24.04 14.39 -4.71
CA TYR A 298 -23.15 13.56 -5.52
C TYR A 298 -23.77 13.31 -6.90
N VAL A 299 -22.94 13.30 -7.95
CA VAL A 299 -23.33 13.04 -9.34
C VAL A 299 -22.48 11.89 -9.90
N LEU A 300 -23.11 10.77 -10.23
CA LEU A 300 -22.48 9.57 -10.81
C LEU A 300 -22.74 9.51 -12.31
N PHE A 301 -21.68 9.38 -13.11
CA PHE A 301 -21.76 9.14 -14.56
C PHE A 301 -21.80 7.64 -14.83
N LYS A 302 -22.69 7.22 -15.75
CA LYS A 302 -23.03 5.82 -16.00
C LYS A 302 -23.54 5.61 -17.43
N GLY A 303 -24.04 4.41 -17.75
CA GLY A 303 -24.58 4.11 -19.07
C GLY A 303 -23.49 4.22 -20.14
N THR A 304 -23.66 5.08 -21.14
CA THR A 304 -22.63 5.34 -22.16
C THR A 304 -21.48 6.23 -21.68
N LEU A 305 -21.53 6.73 -20.45
CA LEU A 305 -20.45 7.48 -19.76
C LEU A 305 -19.82 6.66 -18.61
N ALA A 306 -20.02 5.33 -18.61
CA ALA A 306 -19.36 4.42 -17.69
C ALA A 306 -17.92 4.10 -18.13
N GLY A 307 -16.99 3.94 -17.18
CA GLY A 307 -15.58 3.62 -17.46
C GLY A 307 -14.76 4.74 -18.14
N THR A 308 -15.33 5.94 -18.29
CA THR A 308 -14.72 7.09 -18.98
C THR A 308 -14.51 8.27 -18.04
N ASN A 309 -13.37 8.94 -18.17
CA ASN A 309 -13.18 10.27 -17.60
C ASN A 309 -13.98 11.32 -18.41
N VAL A 310 -14.78 12.15 -17.74
CA VAL A 310 -15.67 13.14 -18.36
C VAL A 310 -15.36 14.57 -17.88
N ASP A 311 -16.05 15.57 -18.43
CA ASP A 311 -15.82 16.97 -18.04
C ASP A 311 -16.43 17.29 -16.67
N GLN A 312 -15.73 18.09 -15.87
CA GLN A 312 -16.23 18.54 -14.57
C GLN A 312 -17.46 19.46 -14.71
N LEU A 313 -18.50 19.21 -13.91
CA LEU A 313 -19.66 20.09 -13.77
C LEU A 313 -19.27 21.47 -13.22
N ILE A 314 -19.60 22.52 -13.95
CA ILE A 314 -19.37 23.91 -13.54
C ILE A 314 -20.65 24.47 -12.91
N LEU A 315 -20.55 24.94 -11.66
CA LEU A 315 -21.66 25.59 -10.95
C LEU A 315 -21.74 27.08 -11.28
N ASN A 316 -22.80 27.50 -11.97
CA ASN A 316 -23.08 28.89 -12.29
C ASN A 316 -23.90 29.53 -11.15
N GLN A 317 -23.24 30.21 -10.21
CA GLN A 317 -23.78 30.69 -8.92
C GLN A 317 -24.67 31.95 -9.01
N GLY A 318 -25.14 32.33 -10.21
CA GLY A 318 -25.45 33.72 -10.58
C GLY A 318 -26.49 34.49 -9.77
N ASN A 319 -27.34 33.83 -8.96
CA ASN A 319 -28.35 34.48 -8.12
C ASN A 319 -28.39 33.95 -6.67
N LEU A 320 -27.34 33.29 -6.18
CA LEU A 320 -27.33 32.73 -4.81
C LEU A 320 -27.13 33.82 -3.72
N THR A 321 -27.74 33.61 -2.55
CA THR A 321 -27.61 34.48 -1.37
C THR A 321 -27.11 33.69 -0.15
N ASN A 322 -26.34 34.33 0.74
CA ASN A 322 -25.72 33.68 1.91
C ASN A 322 -26.08 34.42 3.21
N ASP A 323 -25.97 33.77 4.39
CA ASP A 323 -26.31 34.38 5.70
C ASP A 323 -25.21 35.26 6.33
N GLY A 324 -23.97 35.14 5.86
CA GLY A 324 -22.84 35.94 6.35
C GLY A 324 -22.33 35.58 7.75
N ASN A 325 -22.84 34.52 8.38
CA ASN A 325 -22.53 34.18 9.78
C ASN A 325 -21.62 32.95 9.93
N PHE A 326 -21.33 32.23 8.83
CA PHE A 326 -20.36 31.13 8.78
C PHE A 326 -19.20 31.44 7.82
N PRO A 327 -17.93 31.23 8.21
CA PRO A 327 -16.82 31.23 7.27
C PRO A 327 -16.91 30.00 6.36
N ILE A 328 -17.13 30.23 5.06
CA ILE A 328 -17.27 29.17 4.06
C ILE A 328 -15.96 28.38 3.96
N THR A 329 -15.96 27.17 4.52
CA THR A 329 -14.77 26.30 4.58
C THR A 329 -14.66 25.49 3.29
N VAL A 330 -13.52 25.61 2.63
CA VAL A 330 -13.21 24.92 1.37
C VAL A 330 -12.82 23.46 1.68
N VAL A 331 -13.82 22.58 1.84
CA VAL A 331 -13.61 21.13 1.80
C VAL A 331 -13.55 20.68 0.34
N VAL A 332 -12.39 20.85 -0.28
CA VAL A 332 -12.10 20.31 -1.62
C VAL A 332 -11.42 18.96 -1.45
N GLN A 333 -12.23 17.90 -1.36
CA GLN A 333 -11.77 16.51 -1.46
C GLN A 333 -11.57 16.15 -2.95
N SER A 334 -10.69 16.88 -3.66
CA SER A 334 -10.45 16.64 -5.10
C SER A 334 -9.73 15.32 -5.35
N GLY A 335 -10.10 14.66 -6.45
CA GLY A 335 -9.42 13.51 -7.01
C GLY A 335 -7.93 13.76 -7.28
N GLY A 336 -7.18 12.66 -7.39
CA GLY A 336 -5.71 12.68 -7.32
C GLY A 336 -5.15 12.15 -5.99
N GLN A 337 -5.85 11.22 -5.34
CA GLN A 337 -5.29 10.37 -4.30
C GLN A 337 -4.86 9.03 -4.91
N THR A 338 -3.76 8.44 -4.45
CA THR A 338 -3.47 6.99 -4.58
C THR A 338 -4.23 6.14 -3.53
N THR A 339 -4.91 6.81 -2.61
CA THR A 339 -5.62 6.29 -1.43
C THR A 339 -7.06 6.80 -1.40
N ALA A 340 -8.07 5.95 -1.55
CA ALA A 340 -9.46 6.42 -1.50
C ALA A 340 -10.40 5.45 -0.76
N ASP A 341 -11.07 5.95 0.28
CA ASP A 341 -12.18 5.31 1.00
C ASP A 341 -13.14 4.61 0.04
N GLU A 342 -13.60 3.39 0.34
CA GLU A 342 -14.70 2.84 -0.43
C GLU A 342 -16.01 3.59 -0.12
N ILE A 343 -16.83 3.79 -1.15
CA ILE A 343 -18.20 4.30 -1.04
C ILE A 343 -19.11 3.30 -1.74
N GLN A 344 -20.30 3.03 -1.20
CA GLN A 344 -21.32 2.20 -1.83
C GLN A 344 -22.69 2.90 -1.79
N PHE A 345 -23.54 2.65 -2.78
CA PHE A 345 -24.93 3.10 -2.83
C PHE A 345 -25.89 1.90 -2.81
N ILE A 346 -26.98 2.02 -2.06
CA ILE A 346 -28.03 1.00 -1.90
C ILE A 346 -29.35 1.56 -2.44
N ASP A 347 -29.86 0.95 -3.50
CA ASP A 347 -31.14 1.26 -4.13
C ASP A 347 -32.25 0.38 -3.53
N LEU A 348 -33.38 0.98 -3.15
CA LEU A 348 -34.58 0.32 -2.60
C LEU A 348 -35.68 0.11 -3.64
N GLY A 349 -35.47 0.48 -4.91
CA GLY A 349 -36.38 0.26 -6.02
C GLY A 349 -37.64 1.14 -5.96
N ALA A 350 -37.51 2.38 -5.48
CA ALA A 350 -38.64 3.29 -5.26
C ALA A 350 -39.73 2.73 -4.32
N ALA A 351 -39.32 2.08 -3.22
CA ALA A 351 -40.24 1.51 -2.24
C ALA A 351 -41.18 2.57 -1.63
N SER A 352 -42.46 2.22 -1.50
CA SER A 352 -43.51 3.07 -0.91
C SER A 352 -43.81 2.73 0.56
N GLY A 353 -43.13 1.73 1.12
CA GLY A 353 -43.32 1.27 2.50
C GLY A 353 -42.65 -0.08 2.77
N GLY A 354 -42.89 -0.66 3.95
CA GLY A 354 -42.45 -2.00 4.33
C GLY A 354 -41.18 -2.02 5.19
N SER A 355 -40.34 -3.05 5.06
CA SER A 355 -39.03 -3.11 5.71
C SER A 355 -38.01 -3.94 4.93
N PHE A 356 -36.73 -3.72 5.23
CA PHE A 356 -35.59 -4.45 4.67
C PHE A 356 -34.53 -4.71 5.74
N THR A 357 -33.58 -5.59 5.45
CA THR A 357 -32.34 -5.72 6.24
C THR A 357 -31.11 -5.55 5.35
N LEU A 358 -30.03 -5.04 5.93
CA LEU A 358 -28.71 -5.02 5.31
C LEU A 358 -27.86 -6.16 5.89
N THR A 359 -27.04 -6.78 5.05
CA THR A 359 -26.16 -7.88 5.41
C THR A 359 -24.74 -7.59 4.94
N TYR A 360 -23.77 -7.66 5.84
CA TYR A 360 -22.35 -7.48 5.56
C TYR A 360 -21.51 -8.48 6.38
N ASN A 361 -20.53 -9.11 5.74
CA ASN A 361 -19.66 -10.15 6.31
C ASN A 361 -20.39 -11.19 7.20
N GLY A 362 -21.58 -11.62 6.74
CA GLY A 362 -22.45 -12.60 7.42
C GLY A 362 -23.40 -12.04 8.47
N VAL A 363 -23.14 -10.84 9.02
CA VAL A 363 -24.03 -10.16 9.96
C VAL A 363 -25.22 -9.58 9.21
N THR A 364 -26.42 -9.66 9.79
CA THR A 364 -27.63 -9.02 9.26
C THR A 364 -28.18 -8.03 10.27
N SER A 365 -28.57 -6.83 9.80
CA SER A 365 -29.14 -5.78 10.64
C SER A 365 -30.52 -6.17 11.20
N PRO A 366 -30.98 -5.51 12.27
CA PRO A 366 -32.41 -5.44 12.57
C PRO A 366 -33.22 -4.92 11.36
N PRO A 367 -34.53 -5.21 11.28
CA PRO A 367 -35.39 -4.67 10.23
C PRO A 367 -35.42 -3.14 10.23
N ILE A 368 -35.03 -2.54 9.10
CA ILE A 368 -35.09 -1.10 8.84
C ILE A 368 -36.45 -0.83 8.18
N HIS A 369 -37.31 -0.08 8.86
CA HIS A 369 -38.68 0.16 8.42
C HIS A 369 -38.81 1.39 7.51
N VAL A 370 -39.35 1.18 6.31
CA VAL A 370 -39.81 2.24 5.41
C VAL A 370 -41.28 2.51 5.76
N ILE A 371 -41.55 3.58 6.49
CA ILE A 371 -42.90 3.91 6.99
C ILE A 371 -43.59 4.86 6.02
N GLY A 372 -44.87 4.64 5.72
CA GLY A 372 -45.68 5.59 4.93
C GLY A 372 -45.82 6.92 5.66
N PHE A 373 -45.49 8.03 4.97
CA PHE A 373 -45.37 9.35 5.58
C PHE A 373 -46.72 10.06 5.78
N GLU A 374 -47.39 9.79 6.91
CA GLU A 374 -48.48 10.65 7.39
C GLU A 374 -48.02 11.54 8.57
N ASN A 375 -48.28 12.84 8.47
CA ASN A 375 -48.17 13.84 9.55
C ASN A 375 -46.78 14.06 10.21
N GLY A 376 -45.72 14.18 9.40
CA GLY A 376 -44.65 15.18 9.62
C GLY A 376 -43.89 15.21 10.95
N MET A 377 -43.67 14.05 11.59
CA MET A 377 -42.86 13.94 12.83
C MET A 377 -41.95 12.69 12.86
N LEU A 378 -41.61 12.10 11.70
CA LEU A 378 -41.14 10.71 11.62
C LEU A 378 -39.76 10.47 10.99
N GLY A 379 -39.12 11.47 10.36
CA GLY A 379 -37.81 11.28 9.71
C GLY A 379 -36.67 10.83 10.65
N SER A 380 -36.77 11.20 11.93
CA SER A 380 -35.82 10.81 12.98
C SER A 380 -35.79 9.30 13.26
N LEU A 381 -36.91 8.59 13.10
CA LEU A 381 -36.99 7.15 13.38
C LEU A 381 -36.28 6.30 12.32
N PHE A 382 -36.37 6.68 11.04
CA PHE A 382 -35.61 6.02 9.98
C PHE A 382 -34.10 6.22 10.16
N SER A 383 -33.67 7.46 10.43
CA SER A 383 -32.26 7.78 10.69
C SER A 383 -31.70 7.07 11.92
N PHE A 384 -32.50 6.93 12.99
CA PHE A 384 -32.12 6.17 14.19
C PHE A 384 -32.00 4.66 13.90
N ALA A 385 -32.97 4.06 13.19
CA ALA A 385 -32.92 2.65 12.81
C ALA A 385 -31.73 2.34 11.89
N MET A 386 -31.44 3.24 10.93
CA MET A 386 -30.31 3.09 10.01
C MET A 386 -28.96 3.28 10.73
N SER A 387 -28.82 4.29 11.59
CA SER A 387 -27.59 4.48 12.38
C SER A 387 -27.30 3.26 13.27
N ASN A 388 -28.34 2.70 13.91
CA ASN A 388 -28.22 1.49 14.72
C ASN A 388 -27.84 0.27 13.86
N ALA A 389 -28.47 0.08 12.69
CA ALA A 389 -28.11 -0.97 11.74
C ALA A 389 -26.65 -0.89 11.25
N LEU A 390 -26.16 0.31 10.91
CA LEU A 390 -24.77 0.50 10.48
C LEU A 390 -23.78 0.32 11.64
N GLN A 391 -24.12 0.77 12.85
CA GLN A 391 -23.30 0.57 14.03
C GLN A 391 -23.17 -0.92 14.41
N ILE A 392 -24.22 -1.72 14.16
CA ILE A 392 -24.19 -3.19 14.28
C ILE A 392 -23.32 -3.86 13.20
N LEU A 393 -23.35 -3.34 11.96
CA LEU A 393 -22.64 -3.94 10.82
C LEU A 393 -21.16 -3.52 10.70
N PHE A 394 -20.80 -2.33 11.19
CA PHE A 394 -19.50 -1.69 10.93
C PHE A 394 -18.89 -0.94 12.11
N GLY A 395 -19.59 -0.82 13.25
CA GLY A 395 -19.20 0.09 14.33
C GLY A 395 -19.10 1.54 13.82
N ASN A 396 -17.93 2.16 14.01
CA ASN A 396 -17.62 3.50 13.47
C ASN A 396 -17.01 3.45 12.05
N GLY A 397 -16.78 2.26 11.49
CA GLY A 397 -16.09 2.06 10.20
C GLY A 397 -16.95 2.30 8.96
N CYS A 398 -18.21 2.71 9.12
CA CYS A 398 -19.10 3.11 8.03
C CYS A 398 -20.05 4.23 8.49
N GLN A 399 -20.29 5.22 7.65
CA GLN A 399 -21.23 6.32 7.91
C GLN A 399 -22.34 6.39 6.85
N LEU A 400 -23.57 6.67 7.30
CA LEU A 400 -24.69 7.03 6.44
C LEU A 400 -24.47 8.41 5.81
N LEU A 401 -24.48 8.47 4.47
CA LEU A 401 -24.29 9.70 3.70
C LEU A 401 -25.61 10.32 3.21
N SER A 402 -26.79 9.82 3.56
CA SER A 402 -28.07 10.39 3.09
C SER A 402 -29.29 9.78 3.79
N ILE A 403 -30.36 10.57 3.97
CA ILE A 403 -31.73 10.07 4.23
C ILE A 403 -32.71 10.69 3.22
N PRO A 404 -33.89 10.09 3.00
CA PRO A 404 -34.95 10.71 2.18
C PRO A 404 -35.55 11.90 2.91
N GLU A 405 -35.73 13.04 2.23
CA GLU A 405 -36.21 14.29 2.83
C GLU A 405 -37.73 14.54 2.60
N GLU A 406 -38.29 15.44 3.41
CA GLU A 406 -39.63 15.31 4.00
C GLU A 406 -40.83 15.76 3.11
N ASN A 407 -40.59 16.29 1.91
CA ASN A 407 -41.57 17.14 1.23
C ASN A 407 -42.45 16.40 0.19
N GLY A 408 -43.48 15.71 0.68
CA GLY A 408 -44.72 15.45 -0.08
C GLY A 408 -44.71 14.25 -1.04
N ALA A 409 -45.17 13.10 -0.56
CA ALA A 409 -45.57 11.93 -1.37
C ALA A 409 -44.51 11.35 -2.33
N VAL A 410 -43.23 11.34 -1.90
CA VAL A 410 -42.12 10.75 -2.66
C VAL A 410 -41.81 9.34 -2.15
N SER A 411 -41.63 8.38 -3.08
CA SER A 411 -41.17 7.01 -2.81
C SER A 411 -39.67 6.96 -2.48
N VAL A 412 -39.25 6.09 -1.57
CA VAL A 412 -37.85 5.98 -1.15
C VAL A 412 -37.01 5.25 -2.20
N THR A 413 -36.08 5.97 -2.83
CA THR A 413 -35.23 5.44 -3.90
C THR A 413 -33.96 4.77 -3.40
N GLY A 414 -33.23 5.34 -2.44
CA GLY A 414 -32.01 4.72 -1.92
C GLY A 414 -31.16 5.61 -1.01
N PHE A 415 -29.98 5.14 -0.62
CA PHE A 415 -29.04 5.86 0.25
C PHE A 415 -27.57 5.45 0.02
N ALA A 416 -26.64 6.36 0.29
CA ALA A 416 -25.20 6.14 0.17
C ALA A 416 -24.51 5.90 1.52
N LEU A 417 -23.39 5.17 1.49
CA LEU A 417 -22.55 4.78 2.62
C LEU A 417 -21.07 5.03 2.30
N ARG A 418 -20.30 5.64 3.21
CA ARG A 418 -18.83 5.71 3.13
C ARG A 418 -18.21 4.78 4.15
N PHE A 419 -17.23 3.99 3.72
CA PHE A 419 -16.36 3.19 4.57
C PHE A 419 -15.19 4.06 5.03
N MET A 420 -14.93 4.09 6.34
CA MET A 420 -14.03 5.06 6.98
C MET A 420 -13.21 4.42 8.11
N ALA A 421 -12.31 5.20 8.72
CA ALA A 421 -11.49 4.79 9.85
C ALA A 421 -10.71 3.50 9.55
N GLY A 422 -10.99 2.38 10.23
CA GLY A 422 -10.35 1.09 9.97
C GLY A 422 -10.62 0.50 8.58
N ASN A 423 -11.63 1.01 7.86
CA ASN A 423 -11.98 0.62 6.48
C ASN A 423 -11.54 1.68 5.44
N ALA A 424 -10.79 2.70 5.84
CA ALA A 424 -10.34 3.75 4.94
C ALA A 424 -9.39 3.20 3.86
N ASN A 425 -9.41 3.82 2.67
CA ASN A 425 -8.50 3.54 1.55
C ASN A 425 -8.42 2.08 1.06
N THR A 426 -9.34 1.22 1.49
CA THR A 426 -9.32 -0.24 1.31
C THR A 426 -10.48 -0.67 0.42
N ALA A 427 -10.28 -1.69 -0.42
CA ALA A 427 -11.35 -2.27 -1.24
C ALA A 427 -12.27 -3.16 -0.39
N MET A 428 -13.56 -2.86 -0.36
CA MET A 428 -14.56 -3.52 0.50
C MET A 428 -15.46 -4.46 -0.29
N GLN A 429 -16.10 -5.42 0.39
CA GLN A 429 -17.13 -6.26 -0.23
C GLN A 429 -18.44 -5.46 -0.40
N LEU A 430 -19.19 -5.71 -1.48
CA LEU A 430 -20.53 -5.14 -1.65
C LEU A 430 -21.46 -5.60 -0.53
N ILE A 431 -22.14 -4.65 0.12
CA ILE A 431 -23.23 -4.93 1.05
C ILE A 431 -24.34 -5.69 0.32
N THR A 432 -24.92 -6.68 0.98
CA THR A 432 -26.10 -7.41 0.48
C THR A 432 -27.35 -6.82 1.13
N ILE A 433 -28.45 -6.72 0.38
CA ILE A 433 -29.74 -6.23 0.88
C ILE A 433 -30.81 -7.31 0.71
N ASN A 434 -31.65 -7.46 1.74
CA ASN A 434 -32.88 -8.25 1.67
C ASN A 434 -34.08 -7.30 1.80
N GLY A 435 -34.63 -6.88 0.66
CA GLY A 435 -35.84 -6.06 0.59
C GLY A 435 -37.13 -6.87 0.44
N GLY A 436 -37.16 -8.16 0.82
CA GLY A 436 -38.35 -9.02 0.70
C GLY A 436 -39.58 -8.55 1.50
N GLY A 437 -39.41 -7.60 2.42
CA GLY A 437 -40.50 -6.93 3.14
C GLY A 437 -40.89 -5.55 2.58
N LEU A 438 -40.30 -5.09 1.48
CA LEU A 438 -40.59 -3.78 0.88
C LEU A 438 -41.87 -3.80 0.04
N MET A 439 -42.67 -2.74 0.18
CA MET A 439 -43.88 -2.51 -0.60
C MET A 439 -43.58 -1.57 -1.76
N GLY A 440 -44.12 -1.87 -2.95
CA GLY A 440 -43.96 -1.03 -4.15
C GLY A 440 -42.56 -1.06 -4.81
N SER A 441 -41.59 -1.76 -4.22
CA SER A 441 -40.22 -1.85 -4.75
C SER A 441 -40.15 -2.61 -6.08
N THR A 442 -39.41 -2.06 -7.06
CA THR A 442 -39.11 -2.73 -8.34
C THR A 442 -37.92 -3.70 -8.27
N GLY A 443 -37.33 -3.91 -7.09
CA GLY A 443 -36.08 -4.65 -6.87
C GLY A 443 -35.01 -3.77 -6.22
N GLN A 444 -34.01 -4.37 -5.58
CA GLN A 444 -32.96 -3.66 -4.85
C GLN A 444 -31.58 -3.95 -5.46
N THR A 445 -30.66 -2.98 -5.41
CA THR A 445 -29.28 -3.15 -5.90
C THR A 445 -28.27 -2.46 -4.99
N VAL A 446 -27.03 -2.92 -4.99
CA VAL A 446 -25.92 -2.26 -4.29
C VAL A 446 -24.76 -2.06 -5.27
N THR A 447 -24.23 -0.84 -5.34
CA THR A 447 -23.24 -0.41 -6.34
C THR A 447 -22.02 0.19 -5.64
N ARG A 448 -20.80 -0.25 -6.00
CA ARG A 448 -19.55 0.36 -5.55
C ARG A 448 -19.29 1.67 -6.29
N LEU A 449 -18.79 2.66 -5.55
CA LEU A 449 -18.50 3.99 -6.01
C LEU A 449 -16.99 4.40 -5.92
N GLN A 450 -16.09 3.72 -5.16
CA GLN A 450 -14.65 4.14 -4.96
C GLN A 450 -13.68 3.00 -4.42
N GLN A 451 -12.31 3.11 -4.49
CA GLN A 451 -11.24 2.07 -4.17
C GLN A 451 -9.71 2.60 -4.09
N GLY A 452 -8.64 1.92 -3.52
CA GLY A 452 -7.17 2.43 -3.36
C GLY A 452 -5.89 1.44 -3.42
N ARG A 453 -4.55 1.88 -3.49
CA ARG A 453 -3.23 1.11 -3.86
C ARG A 453 -1.75 1.61 -3.35
N ALA A 454 -0.54 0.93 -3.54
CA ALA A 454 0.90 1.22 -2.98
C ALA A 454 2.27 0.77 -3.79
N ASN A 455 3.59 0.96 -3.34
CA ASN A 455 4.85 1.47 -4.13
C ASN A 455 6.43 0.99 -4.06
N GLN A 456 7.26 0.91 -5.21
CA GLN A 456 8.60 0.15 -5.48
C GLN A 456 9.41 0.38 -6.87
N ASN A 457 10.58 -0.31 -7.20
CA ASN A 457 11.90 -0.09 -7.97
C ASN A 457 12.36 -0.66 -9.39
N GLU A 458 13.27 0.07 -10.10
CA GLU A 458 13.64 0.04 -11.57
C GLU A 458 14.87 -0.80 -11.99
N ILE A 459 14.68 -1.71 -12.95
CA ILE A 459 15.67 -2.72 -13.39
C ILE A 459 15.52 -3.07 -14.89
N GLN A 460 16.62 -3.03 -15.65
CA GLN A 460 16.67 -3.46 -17.07
C GLN A 460 17.68 -4.59 -17.31
N THR A 461 17.42 -5.47 -18.28
CA THR A 461 18.30 -6.62 -18.60
C THR A 461 18.87 -6.57 -20.02
N VAL A 462 20.16 -6.89 -20.16
CA VAL A 462 20.90 -6.93 -21.43
C VAL A 462 21.45 -8.34 -21.68
N THR A 463 21.08 -8.93 -22.83
CA THR A 463 21.49 -10.28 -23.23
C THR A 463 22.19 -10.28 -24.59
N VAL A 464 23.37 -10.91 -24.67
CA VAL A 464 24.21 -10.99 -25.87
C VAL A 464 24.32 -12.44 -26.35
N PHE A 465 23.96 -12.66 -27.62
CA PHE A 465 24.05 -13.97 -28.29
C PHE A 465 25.26 -14.09 -29.25
N GLY A 466 26.09 -13.05 -29.35
CA GLY A 466 27.32 -13.05 -30.13
C GLY A 466 28.45 -13.80 -29.45
N THR A 467 29.29 -14.49 -30.22
CA THR A 467 30.48 -15.25 -29.76
C THR A 467 31.80 -14.50 -29.97
N ALA A 468 31.75 -13.37 -30.69
CA ALA A 468 32.85 -12.43 -30.87
C ALA A 468 32.31 -11.05 -31.29
N GLY A 469 33.16 -10.02 -31.23
CA GLY A 469 32.84 -8.67 -31.72
C GLY A 469 32.38 -7.68 -30.64
N THR A 470 31.67 -6.65 -31.05
CA THR A 470 31.21 -5.55 -30.18
C THR A 470 29.76 -5.13 -30.45
N PHE A 471 29.14 -4.47 -29.45
CA PHE A 471 27.81 -3.88 -29.52
C PHE A 471 27.82 -2.46 -28.90
N THR A 472 26.72 -1.72 -29.04
CA THR A 472 26.46 -0.46 -28.30
C THR A 472 25.06 -0.46 -27.70
N LEU A 473 24.88 0.30 -26.61
CA LEU A 473 23.57 0.58 -26.01
C LEU A 473 23.17 2.04 -26.31
N SER A 474 21.90 2.28 -26.59
CA SER A 474 21.35 3.59 -26.95
C SER A 474 20.11 3.92 -26.12
N LEU A 475 20.06 5.16 -25.61
CA LEU A 475 18.99 5.66 -24.75
C LEU A 475 18.66 7.12 -25.16
N GLY A 476 17.47 7.33 -25.73
CA GLY A 476 17.12 8.59 -26.38
C GLY A 476 18.11 8.93 -27.50
N SER A 477 18.74 10.10 -27.42
CA SER A 477 19.80 10.53 -28.35
C SER A 477 21.22 10.11 -27.93
N GLN A 478 21.38 9.47 -26.78
CA GLN A 478 22.68 9.02 -26.27
C GLN A 478 23.02 7.60 -26.78
N THR A 479 24.31 7.29 -26.92
CA THR A 479 24.77 5.95 -27.32
C THR A 479 26.15 5.68 -26.76
N THR A 480 26.36 4.49 -26.20
CA THR A 480 27.64 4.08 -25.63
C THR A 480 28.73 3.95 -26.69
N SER A 481 29.97 4.16 -26.29
CA SER A 481 31.13 3.64 -27.01
C SER A 481 31.02 2.11 -27.15
N ALA A 482 31.75 1.53 -28.11
CA ALA A 482 31.72 0.09 -28.36
C ALA A 482 32.07 -0.75 -27.12
N ILE A 483 31.20 -1.71 -26.81
CA ILE A 483 31.32 -2.65 -25.69
C ILE A 483 31.64 -4.04 -26.26
N ALA A 484 32.60 -4.76 -25.66
CA ALA A 484 32.94 -6.12 -26.08
C ALA A 484 31.82 -7.10 -25.72
N TRP A 485 31.58 -8.11 -26.57
CA TRP A 485 30.56 -9.15 -26.37
C TRP A 485 30.66 -9.87 -25.01
N ASN A 486 31.86 -9.91 -24.40
CA ASN A 486 32.16 -10.51 -23.10
C ASN A 486 32.76 -9.50 -22.10
N ALA A 487 32.33 -8.24 -22.13
CA ALA A 487 32.81 -7.21 -21.21
C ALA A 487 32.57 -7.56 -19.73
N SER A 488 33.43 -7.10 -18.82
CA SER A 488 33.16 -7.23 -17.38
C SER A 488 32.03 -6.29 -16.95
N THR A 489 31.31 -6.64 -15.87
CA THR A 489 30.24 -5.80 -15.27
C THR A 489 30.71 -4.36 -15.04
N GLY A 490 31.89 -4.16 -14.43
CA GLY A 490 32.47 -2.83 -14.22
C GLY A 490 32.81 -2.07 -15.51
N THR A 491 33.09 -2.77 -16.61
CA THR A 491 33.28 -2.16 -17.94
C THR A 491 31.94 -1.67 -18.50
N LEU A 492 30.89 -2.50 -18.42
CA LEU A 492 29.54 -2.14 -18.85
C LEU A 492 28.96 -0.99 -18.00
N GLN A 493 29.10 -1.07 -16.67
CA GLN A 493 28.70 -0.03 -15.73
C GLN A 493 29.39 1.30 -16.05
N THR A 494 30.70 1.29 -16.26
CA THR A 494 31.46 2.50 -16.63
C THR A 494 30.99 3.06 -17.97
N ARG A 495 30.68 2.20 -18.97
CA ARG A 495 30.14 2.63 -20.27
C ARG A 495 28.76 3.29 -20.14
N ILE A 496 27.85 2.71 -19.36
CA ILE A 496 26.51 3.28 -19.12
C ILE A 496 26.63 4.63 -18.40
N GLN A 497 27.32 4.68 -17.26
CA GLN A 497 27.45 5.90 -16.44
C GLN A 497 28.24 7.03 -17.12
N THR A 498 29.15 6.72 -18.06
CA THR A 498 29.94 7.75 -18.77
C THR A 498 29.25 8.22 -20.04
N ASP A 499 28.73 7.29 -20.85
CA ASP A 499 28.31 7.58 -22.22
C ASP A 499 26.77 7.78 -22.34
N LEU A 500 25.98 7.41 -21.31
CA LEU A 500 24.54 7.72 -21.17
C LEU A 500 24.25 8.70 -20.01
N ALA A 501 25.29 9.44 -19.57
CA ALA A 501 25.30 10.26 -18.35
C ALA A 501 24.18 11.29 -18.22
N ASN A 502 23.57 11.76 -19.31
CA ASN A 502 22.43 12.71 -19.26
C ASN A 502 21.09 12.03 -18.91
N THR A 503 21.07 10.74 -18.58
CA THR A 503 19.86 9.99 -18.20
C THR A 503 20.15 8.93 -17.13
N ILE A 504 21.30 8.25 -17.19
CA ILE A 504 21.76 7.34 -16.14
C ILE A 504 23.11 7.88 -15.62
N THR A 505 23.09 8.50 -14.44
CA THR A 505 24.29 9.06 -13.79
C THR A 505 24.95 8.07 -12.83
N ALA A 506 24.19 7.10 -12.30
CA ALA A 506 24.72 5.94 -11.59
C ALA A 506 23.84 4.70 -11.84
N CYS A 507 24.48 3.54 -11.92
CA CYS A 507 23.82 2.24 -11.97
C CYS A 507 24.73 1.17 -11.35
N THR A 508 24.17 0.10 -10.81
CA THR A 508 24.92 -1.14 -10.55
C THR A 508 24.72 -2.11 -11.72
N VAL A 509 25.71 -2.97 -11.97
CA VAL A 509 25.64 -4.01 -13.00
C VAL A 509 26.09 -5.34 -12.44
N SER A 510 25.23 -6.36 -12.51
CA SER A 510 25.53 -7.74 -12.11
C SER A 510 25.39 -8.71 -13.29
N GLY A 511 25.70 -10.00 -13.08
CA GLY A 511 25.59 -11.04 -14.11
C GLY A 511 26.69 -11.04 -15.19
N SER A 512 26.44 -11.72 -16.31
CA SER A 512 27.48 -12.07 -17.31
C SER A 512 27.14 -11.72 -18.76
N GLY A 513 25.94 -11.19 -19.03
CA GLY A 513 25.46 -10.88 -20.39
C GLY A 513 24.99 -12.11 -21.20
N THR A 514 25.02 -13.30 -20.63
CA THR A 514 24.61 -14.55 -21.30
C THR A 514 23.15 -14.91 -21.01
N LEU A 515 22.52 -15.75 -21.84
CA LEU A 515 21.12 -16.17 -21.61
C LEU A 515 20.88 -16.84 -20.24
N ALA A 516 21.89 -17.46 -19.65
CA ALA A 516 21.81 -18.10 -18.33
C ALA A 516 22.15 -17.16 -17.15
N SER A 517 22.66 -15.96 -17.45
CA SER A 517 23.01 -14.93 -16.48
C SER A 517 23.17 -13.60 -17.24
N PRO A 518 22.06 -12.92 -17.58
CA PRO A 518 22.08 -11.66 -18.34
C PRO A 518 22.77 -10.57 -17.51
N TRP A 519 23.16 -9.46 -18.14
CA TRP A 519 23.55 -8.29 -17.35
C TRP A 519 22.30 -7.61 -16.82
N VAL A 520 22.15 -7.60 -15.49
CA VAL A 520 21.11 -6.84 -14.80
C VAL A 520 21.67 -5.46 -14.51
N VAL A 521 20.99 -4.42 -14.99
CA VAL A 521 21.35 -3.01 -14.82
C VAL A 521 20.29 -2.37 -13.93
N THR A 522 20.62 -2.13 -12.66
CA THR A 522 19.75 -1.43 -11.71
C THR A 522 20.15 0.04 -11.69
N VAL A 523 19.21 0.95 -11.99
CA VAL A 523 19.51 2.39 -12.07
C VAL A 523 19.43 3.01 -10.68
N THR A 524 20.59 3.44 -10.17
CA THR A 524 20.74 3.98 -8.81
C THR A 524 20.81 5.51 -8.78
N ASN A 525 20.99 6.17 -9.94
CA ASN A 525 20.77 7.61 -10.09
C ASN A 525 20.40 7.96 -11.56
N PRO A 526 19.22 8.54 -11.84
CA PRO A 526 18.14 8.85 -10.90
C PRO A 526 17.51 7.56 -10.40
N ALA A 527 17.54 7.36 -9.09
CA ALA A 527 16.81 6.27 -8.47
C ALA A 527 15.31 6.51 -8.68
N ASN A 528 14.51 5.47 -8.49
CA ASN A 528 13.07 5.61 -8.27
C ASN A 528 12.28 6.18 -9.47
N THR A 529 12.81 5.96 -10.67
CA THR A 529 12.36 6.59 -11.91
C THR A 529 12.24 5.53 -12.99
N ASN A 530 11.12 5.46 -13.71
CA ASN A 530 11.07 4.64 -14.94
C ASN A 530 12.06 5.23 -15.95
N ILE A 531 13.01 4.41 -16.40
CA ILE A 531 13.94 4.77 -17.46
C ILE A 531 13.43 4.11 -18.74
N PRO A 532 13.24 4.84 -19.86
CA PRO A 532 12.85 4.21 -21.11
C PRO A 532 13.81 3.07 -21.49
N GLN A 533 13.27 1.94 -21.96
CA GLN A 533 14.07 0.75 -22.21
C GLN A 533 15.26 1.05 -23.15
N MET A 534 16.47 0.69 -22.73
CA MET A 534 17.66 0.78 -23.59
C MET A 534 17.48 -0.05 -24.87
N THR A 535 18.06 0.43 -25.97
CA THR A 535 18.07 -0.26 -27.27
C THR A 535 19.48 -0.70 -27.64
N GLY A 536 19.64 -1.89 -28.22
CA GLY A 536 20.94 -2.52 -28.44
C GLY A 536 21.28 -2.66 -29.91
N ASN A 537 22.43 -2.15 -30.33
CA ASN A 537 22.95 -2.36 -31.69
C ASN A 537 24.06 -3.43 -31.69
N GLY A 538 23.69 -4.64 -32.10
CA GLY A 538 24.59 -5.79 -32.25
C GLY A 538 25.23 -5.94 -33.64
N GLY A 539 25.19 -4.91 -34.51
CA GLY A 539 25.62 -5.02 -35.92
C GLY A 539 27.11 -5.35 -36.14
N SER A 540 27.94 -5.30 -35.10
CA SER A 540 29.36 -5.70 -35.10
C SER A 540 29.65 -6.97 -34.29
N LEU A 541 28.61 -7.74 -33.92
CA LEU A 541 28.72 -9.06 -33.31
C LEU A 541 28.84 -10.16 -34.37
N THR A 542 29.56 -11.23 -34.04
CA THR A 542 29.65 -12.46 -34.84
C THR A 542 28.92 -13.60 -34.12
N GLY A 543 28.01 -14.29 -34.81
CA GLY A 543 27.28 -15.46 -34.30
C GLY A 543 25.80 -15.21 -33.96
N GLY A 544 25.39 -13.96 -33.69
CA GLY A 544 24.01 -13.59 -33.40
C GLY A 544 23.90 -12.15 -32.88
N GLY A 545 22.72 -11.52 -33.06
CA GLY A 545 22.42 -10.21 -32.49
C GLY A 545 21.90 -10.33 -31.05
N GLY A 546 22.15 -9.32 -30.21
CA GLY A 546 21.64 -9.25 -28.83
C GLY A 546 20.19 -8.76 -28.71
N THR A 547 19.58 -8.96 -27.54
CA THR A 547 18.27 -8.38 -27.17
C THR A 547 18.34 -7.70 -25.80
N ILE A 548 17.44 -6.76 -25.57
CA ILE A 548 17.28 -6.03 -24.30
C ILE A 548 15.81 -6.12 -23.89
N THR A 549 15.56 -6.30 -22.61
CA THR A 549 14.23 -6.45 -22.01
C THR A 549 14.18 -5.74 -20.66
N GLU A 550 13.16 -4.91 -20.46
CA GLU A 550 12.77 -4.35 -19.16
C GLU A 550 12.39 -5.48 -18.18
N GLN A 551 12.59 -5.30 -16.87
CA GLN A 551 12.20 -6.31 -15.86
C GLN A 551 11.39 -5.76 -14.67
N THR A 552 11.70 -4.58 -14.12
CA THR A 552 10.97 -3.98 -12.96
C THR A 552 11.05 -2.43 -12.93
N HIS A 553 10.20 -1.72 -12.14
CA HIS A 553 9.87 -0.26 -12.18
C HIS A 553 10.10 0.54 -10.85
N GLY A 554 10.61 1.81 -10.84
CA GLY A 554 11.27 2.69 -9.79
C GLY A 554 10.70 3.18 -8.39
N ALA A 555 11.37 2.94 -7.22
CA ALA A 555 10.86 2.93 -5.81
C ALA A 555 11.00 4.18 -4.93
N ALA A 556 9.89 4.89 -4.69
CA ALA A 556 9.69 5.46 -3.36
C ALA A 556 9.05 4.42 -2.43
N GLY A 557 9.79 3.97 -1.41
CA GLY A 557 9.15 3.51 -0.17
C GLY A 557 8.42 4.69 0.50
N VAL A 558 7.51 4.40 1.43
CA VAL A 558 6.72 5.45 2.07
C VAL A 558 7.50 5.99 3.27
N ASN A 559 7.77 7.30 3.28
CA ASN A 559 8.34 7.98 4.45
C ASN A 559 7.32 8.00 5.59
N GLU A 560 7.77 7.78 6.83
CA GLU A 560 6.88 7.97 7.97
C GLU A 560 6.52 9.46 8.13
N VAL A 561 5.22 9.72 8.34
CA VAL A 561 4.69 11.06 8.61
C VAL A 561 4.04 11.08 9.99
N GLN A 562 4.48 11.99 10.85
CA GLN A 562 3.92 12.23 12.18
C GLN A 562 3.24 13.60 12.26
N LEU A 563 2.03 13.65 12.80
CA LEU A 563 1.26 14.87 13.02
C LEU A 563 1.38 15.31 14.47
N VAL A 564 1.87 16.52 14.69
CA VAL A 564 2.04 17.16 16.01
C VAL A 564 0.95 18.23 16.21
N THR A 565 0.04 18.01 17.15
CA THR A 565 -1.10 18.89 17.42
C THR A 565 -1.06 19.43 18.85
N LEU A 566 -1.22 20.75 19.00
CA LEU A 566 -1.40 21.40 20.30
C LEU A 566 -2.88 21.28 20.73
N ALA A 567 -3.12 21.06 22.02
CA ALA A 567 -4.48 20.99 22.56
C ALA A 567 -5.29 22.28 22.30
N ALA A 568 -6.61 22.14 22.14
CA ALA A 568 -7.49 23.26 21.82
C ALA A 568 -7.48 24.37 22.89
N GLY A 569 -7.61 25.62 22.45
CA GLY A 569 -7.66 26.80 23.32
C GLY A 569 -6.31 27.36 23.76
N VAL A 570 -5.18 26.84 23.27
CA VAL A 570 -3.86 27.47 23.48
C VAL A 570 -3.81 28.86 22.84
N SER A 571 -3.31 29.84 23.60
CA SER A 571 -3.16 31.23 23.18
C SER A 571 -1.86 31.88 23.68
N GLY A 572 -0.93 31.08 24.23
CA GLY A 572 0.30 31.57 24.86
C GLY A 572 1.27 30.46 25.23
N GLY A 573 2.48 30.87 25.65
CA GLY A 573 3.50 29.96 26.19
C GLY A 573 4.42 29.31 25.15
N THR A 574 5.08 28.22 25.55
CA THR A 574 6.03 27.45 24.74
C THR A 574 5.86 25.94 24.91
N PHE A 575 6.31 25.16 23.93
CA PHE A 575 6.40 23.70 23.98
C PHE A 575 7.81 23.22 23.57
N THR A 576 8.13 21.95 23.84
CA THR A 576 9.28 21.25 23.24
C THR A 576 8.84 19.95 22.60
N LEU A 577 9.68 19.42 21.71
CA LEU A 577 9.59 18.07 21.15
C LEU A 577 10.85 17.30 21.53
N ALA A 578 10.77 15.98 21.62
CA ALA A 578 11.93 15.14 21.92
C ALA A 578 11.96 13.88 21.06
N PHE A 579 13.17 13.46 20.68
CA PHE A 579 13.43 12.26 19.88
C PHE A 579 14.65 11.51 20.43
N GLN A 580 14.49 10.22 20.72
CA GLN A 580 15.53 9.38 21.36
C GLN A 580 16.11 10.01 22.65
N GLY A 581 15.27 10.70 23.43
CA GLY A 581 15.66 11.41 24.65
C GLY A 581 16.37 12.76 24.45
N ALA A 582 16.74 13.14 23.21
CA ALA A 582 17.21 14.48 22.91
C ALA A 582 16.02 15.44 22.76
N VAL A 583 16.08 16.61 23.41
CA VAL A 583 14.96 17.57 23.50
C VAL A 583 15.28 18.85 22.72
N THR A 584 14.30 19.38 21.97
CA THR A 584 14.47 20.64 21.23
C THR A 584 14.58 21.86 22.15
N ALA A 585 15.08 22.97 21.62
CA ALA A 585 14.87 24.28 22.23
C ALA A 585 13.36 24.60 22.38
N ASN A 586 13.02 25.46 23.34
CA ASN A 586 11.66 25.94 23.56
C ASN A 586 11.11 26.61 22.29
N THR A 587 9.95 26.15 21.85
CA THR A 587 9.26 26.61 20.64
C THR A 587 8.02 27.39 21.05
N ALA A 588 7.79 28.57 20.48
CA ALA A 588 6.62 29.40 20.79
C ALA A 588 5.31 28.71 20.37
N TRP A 589 4.25 28.90 21.15
CA TRP A 589 2.93 28.30 20.87
C TRP A 589 2.39 28.58 19.45
N ASN A 590 2.77 29.69 18.84
CA ASN A 590 2.39 30.14 17.50
C ASN A 590 3.56 30.12 16.49
N ALA A 591 4.60 29.31 16.74
CA ALA A 591 5.77 29.21 15.88
C ALA A 591 5.43 28.74 14.45
N SER A 592 6.28 29.09 13.49
CA SER A 592 6.14 28.59 12.11
C SER A 592 6.65 27.15 11.98
N ALA A 593 6.14 26.41 11.00
CA ALA A 593 6.65 25.08 10.67
C ALA A 593 8.17 25.09 10.38
N ALA A 594 8.70 26.14 9.76
CA ALA A 594 10.15 26.31 9.55
C ALA A 594 10.94 26.46 10.87
N THR A 595 10.34 27.08 11.89
CA THR A 595 10.91 27.16 13.25
C THR A 595 10.94 25.77 13.90
N VAL A 596 9.85 25.01 13.80
CA VAL A 596 9.77 23.62 14.30
C VAL A 596 10.80 22.72 13.58
N GLN A 597 10.90 22.83 12.25
CA GLN A 597 11.90 22.12 11.45
C GLN A 597 13.33 22.42 11.88
N THR A 598 13.65 23.70 12.13
CA THR A 598 14.98 24.12 12.58
C THR A 598 15.30 23.53 13.95
N ASN A 599 14.32 23.55 14.87
CA ASN A 599 14.48 23.01 16.21
C ASN A 599 14.62 21.48 16.24
N LEU A 600 13.90 20.74 15.38
CA LEU A 600 14.06 19.28 15.23
C LEU A 600 15.38 18.91 14.55
N ARG A 601 15.78 19.59 13.46
CA ARG A 601 17.07 19.35 12.77
C ARG A 601 18.30 19.75 13.61
N ALA A 602 18.12 20.42 14.75
CA ALA A 602 19.19 20.66 15.71
C ALA A 602 19.47 19.45 16.63
N LEU A 603 18.61 18.43 16.64
CA LEU A 603 18.84 17.20 17.40
C LEU A 603 19.82 16.29 16.65
N VAL A 604 20.93 15.93 17.28
CA VAL A 604 21.92 14.98 16.73
C VAL A 604 21.35 13.57 16.48
N THR A 605 20.20 13.27 17.07
CA THR A 605 19.43 12.02 16.87
C THR A 605 18.53 12.05 15.63
N ILE A 606 18.41 13.19 14.94
CA ILE A 606 17.62 13.38 13.71
C ILE A 606 18.56 13.71 12.54
N ASN A 607 18.54 12.88 11.49
CA ASN A 607 19.30 13.09 10.26
C ASN A 607 18.67 14.20 9.40
N THR A 608 17.39 14.06 9.05
CA THR A 608 16.59 15.15 8.48
C THR A 608 15.08 14.85 8.60
N VAL A 609 14.32 15.87 8.92
CA VAL A 609 12.85 15.92 8.80
C VAL A 609 12.46 17.13 7.96
N THR A 610 11.35 17.04 7.23
CA THR A 610 10.65 18.24 6.73
C THR A 610 9.43 18.53 7.59
N VAL A 611 9.11 19.81 7.81
CA VAL A 611 7.92 20.19 8.60
C VAL A 611 7.10 21.22 7.84
N SER A 612 5.81 20.93 7.69
CA SER A 612 4.80 21.82 7.13
C SER A 612 3.66 22.06 8.14
N GLY A 613 2.76 22.99 7.84
CA GLY A 613 1.64 23.37 8.70
C GLY A 613 1.59 24.86 9.01
N SER A 614 0.48 25.29 9.62
CA SER A 614 0.22 26.68 9.98
C SER A 614 1.09 27.16 11.16
N ASN A 615 1.19 28.48 11.35
CA ASN A 615 1.77 29.05 12.55
C ASN A 615 0.93 28.64 13.78
N GLY A 616 1.53 27.93 14.74
CA GLY A 616 0.82 27.30 15.86
C GLY A 616 0.30 25.89 15.60
N GLY A 617 0.55 25.34 14.42
CA GLY A 617 0.21 23.98 14.04
C GLY A 617 -1.24 23.81 13.52
N PRO A 618 -1.71 22.55 13.39
CA PRO A 618 -0.93 21.33 13.60
C PRO A 618 0.25 21.24 12.62
N TYR A 619 1.36 20.65 13.07
CA TYR A 619 2.58 20.52 12.28
C TYR A 619 2.69 19.10 11.73
N THR A 620 2.86 18.97 10.42
CA THR A 620 3.11 17.68 9.76
C THR A 620 4.62 17.50 9.63
N VAL A 621 5.17 16.52 10.33
CA VAL A 621 6.61 16.18 10.33
C VAL A 621 6.81 14.94 9.47
N THR A 622 7.52 15.06 8.35
CA THR A 622 7.87 13.93 7.48
C THR A 622 9.33 13.53 7.71
N TRP A 623 9.57 12.28 8.09
CA TRP A 623 10.90 11.70 8.20
C TRP A 623 11.54 11.55 6.81
N SER A 624 12.86 11.70 6.72
CA SER A 624 13.53 11.81 5.42
C SER A 624 15.02 11.46 5.50
N GLY A 625 15.69 11.37 4.36
CA GLY A 625 17.14 11.07 4.29
C GLY A 625 17.43 9.68 4.86
N ALA A 626 18.42 9.57 5.76
CA ALA A 626 18.81 8.30 6.37
C ALA A 626 17.82 7.75 7.43
N GLN A 627 16.72 8.46 7.68
CA GLN A 627 15.55 7.99 8.45
C GLN A 627 14.26 8.06 7.62
N GLY A 628 14.39 8.26 6.30
CA GLY A 628 13.28 8.07 5.38
C GLY A 628 13.00 6.58 5.16
N ASN A 629 11.76 6.26 4.79
CA ASN A 629 11.28 4.90 4.49
C ASN A 629 11.42 3.85 5.63
N SER A 630 11.82 4.27 6.84
CA SER A 630 11.94 3.44 8.04
C SER A 630 10.93 3.83 9.12
N PRO A 631 10.55 2.92 10.04
CA PRO A 631 9.63 3.23 11.13
C PRO A 631 10.38 3.90 12.28
N GLU A 632 10.00 5.14 12.63
CA GLU A 632 10.66 5.97 13.64
C GLU A 632 9.69 6.21 14.83
N PRO A 633 10.16 6.35 16.09
CA PRO A 633 9.26 6.50 17.22
C PRO A 633 8.55 7.86 17.19
N LEU A 634 7.35 7.91 17.77
CA LEU A 634 6.62 9.17 17.95
C LEU A 634 7.48 10.21 18.68
N LEU A 635 7.52 11.43 18.14
CA LEU A 635 8.07 12.58 18.86
C LEU A 635 7.32 12.77 20.19
N VAL A 636 8.07 12.88 21.29
CA VAL A 636 7.48 13.13 22.61
C VAL A 636 7.32 14.63 22.79
N GLY A 637 6.09 15.13 22.83
CA GLY A 637 5.79 16.55 22.98
C GLY A 637 5.50 16.96 24.42
N ASP A 638 6.24 17.94 24.95
CA ASP A 638 5.97 18.57 26.25
C ASP A 638 5.30 19.94 26.06
N GLY A 639 4.05 20.04 26.51
CA GLY A 639 3.22 21.24 26.49
C GLY A 639 3.05 21.92 27.85
N SER A 640 3.80 21.51 28.88
CA SER A 640 3.66 21.98 30.26
C SER A 640 3.82 23.50 30.45
N LEU A 641 4.44 24.19 29.49
CA LEU A 641 4.64 25.64 29.47
C LEU A 641 3.71 26.39 28.49
N LEU A 642 2.69 25.73 27.93
CA LEU A 642 1.64 26.36 27.12
C LEU A 642 0.53 26.95 28.02
N THR A 643 -0.14 28.01 27.54
CA THR A 643 -1.23 28.69 28.24
C THR A 643 -2.41 29.01 27.33
N GLY A 644 -3.60 29.22 27.89
CA GLY A 644 -4.81 29.64 27.19
C GLY A 644 -6.05 28.83 27.54
N ALA A 645 -5.90 27.52 27.77
CA ALA A 645 -6.98 26.61 28.16
C ALA A 645 -6.91 26.19 29.64
N THR A 646 -7.95 25.52 30.12
CA THR A 646 -8.09 25.06 31.51
C THR A 646 -7.49 23.67 31.73
N GLY A 647 -6.18 23.59 31.97
CA GLY A 647 -5.52 22.34 32.35
C GLY A 647 -4.00 22.36 32.11
N THR A 648 -3.36 21.21 32.33
CA THR A 648 -2.01 20.96 31.81
C THR A 648 -2.15 20.54 30.34
N GLN A 649 -1.57 21.34 29.44
CA GLN A 649 -1.68 21.08 28.01
C GLN A 649 -0.76 19.93 27.60
N THR A 650 -1.33 18.90 26.98
CA THR A 650 -0.61 17.84 26.29
C THR A 650 -0.55 18.11 24.79
N LEU A 651 0.53 17.69 24.14
CA LEU A 651 0.61 17.62 22.68
C LEU A 651 0.17 16.21 22.26
N VAL A 652 -0.65 16.13 21.22
CA VAL A 652 -0.94 14.86 20.55
C VAL A 652 0.06 14.68 19.43
N VAL A 653 0.79 13.57 19.44
CA VAL A 653 1.65 13.14 18.33
C VAL A 653 1.18 11.76 17.89
N SER A 654 1.01 11.58 16.59
CA SER A 654 0.49 10.34 15.98
C SER A 654 1.10 10.15 14.59
N THR A 655 1.36 8.90 14.20
CA THR A 655 1.86 8.54 12.88
C THR A 655 0.69 8.48 11.90
N THR A 656 0.53 9.53 11.09
CA THR A 656 -0.51 9.65 10.06
C THR A 656 -0.21 8.83 8.82
N THR A 657 1.03 8.40 8.64
CA THR A 657 1.43 7.49 7.56
C THR A 657 2.59 6.65 8.07
N PHE A 658 2.36 5.33 8.23
CA PHE A 658 3.43 4.38 8.54
C PHE A 658 4.33 4.20 7.33
N SER A 659 5.61 3.89 7.56
CA SER A 659 6.52 3.55 6.48
C SER A 659 6.22 2.16 5.91
N SER A 660 6.47 2.00 4.61
CA SER A 660 6.29 0.77 3.84
C SER A 660 7.19 0.75 2.59
N GLY A 661 7.04 -0.24 1.71
CA GLY A 661 7.89 -0.44 0.53
C GLY A 661 8.91 -1.58 0.73
N PRO A 662 9.93 -1.70 -0.15
CA PRO A 662 10.74 -2.91 -0.35
C PRO A 662 11.25 -3.65 0.89
N ASN A 663 11.69 -2.90 1.91
CA ASN A 663 12.41 -3.47 3.04
C ASN A 663 11.49 -3.92 4.20
N HIS A 664 10.17 -3.94 4.00
CA HIS A 664 9.16 -4.20 5.03
C HIS A 664 8.55 -5.60 4.92
N TYR A 665 8.67 -6.41 5.97
CA TYR A 665 8.02 -7.73 6.05
C TYR A 665 6.49 -7.62 6.02
N ASP A 666 5.95 -6.56 6.62
CA ASP A 666 4.52 -6.31 6.81
C ASP A 666 3.86 -5.51 5.67
N ASP A 667 4.59 -5.23 4.59
CA ASP A 667 4.01 -4.76 3.33
C ASP A 667 3.53 -5.98 2.51
N PRO A 668 2.22 -6.14 2.26
CA PRO A 668 1.69 -7.31 1.56
C PRO A 668 2.25 -7.50 0.15
N LEU A 669 2.61 -6.41 -0.52
CA LEU A 669 3.01 -6.44 -1.92
C LEU A 669 4.46 -6.94 -2.10
N ASN A 670 5.28 -6.92 -1.04
CA ASN A 670 6.61 -7.55 -1.02
C ASN A 670 6.56 -9.09 -1.05
N TRP A 671 5.37 -9.70 -1.06
CA TRP A 671 5.16 -11.15 -1.07
C TRP A 671 4.38 -11.60 -2.31
N THR A 672 4.72 -12.76 -2.87
CA THR A 672 3.95 -13.36 -3.97
C THR A 672 2.50 -13.61 -3.55
N GLY A 673 1.55 -13.13 -4.35
CA GLY A 673 0.12 -13.18 -4.02
C GLY A 673 -0.38 -11.99 -3.20
N GLY A 674 0.43 -10.96 -2.98
CA GLY A 674 0.01 -9.69 -2.40
C GLY A 674 -0.43 -9.80 -0.94
N ARG A 675 0.18 -10.71 -0.17
CA ARG A 675 -0.22 -11.02 1.21
C ARG A 675 0.96 -11.37 2.10
N VAL A 676 1.08 -10.67 3.23
CA VAL A 676 2.04 -10.99 4.30
C VAL A 676 1.79 -12.43 4.82
N PRO A 677 2.84 -13.22 5.11
CA PRO A 677 2.70 -14.58 5.63
C PRO A 677 1.90 -14.61 6.94
N ASP A 678 1.21 -15.72 7.14
CA ASP A 678 0.27 -15.91 8.23
C ASP A 678 0.33 -17.32 8.83
N THR A 679 -0.59 -17.63 9.74
CA THR A 679 -0.58 -18.89 10.47
C THR A 679 -0.88 -20.09 9.56
N ALA A 680 0.03 -21.06 9.59
CA ALA A 680 0.18 -22.18 8.65
C ALA A 680 0.68 -21.80 7.23
N SER A 681 1.14 -20.56 6.99
CA SER A 681 2.00 -20.28 5.84
C SER A 681 3.36 -20.96 5.97
N THR A 682 4.03 -21.16 4.83
CA THR A 682 5.38 -21.72 4.71
C THR A 682 6.28 -20.75 3.92
N PRO A 683 6.57 -19.54 4.43
CA PRO A 683 7.28 -18.51 3.67
C PRO A 683 8.70 -18.92 3.28
N VAL A 684 9.14 -18.42 2.12
CA VAL A 684 10.46 -18.70 1.53
C VAL A 684 11.15 -17.41 1.10
N PHE A 685 12.42 -17.26 1.46
CA PHE A 685 13.33 -16.31 0.84
C PHE A 685 14.13 -17.06 -0.22
N GLU A 686 13.64 -17.06 -1.47
CA GLU A 686 14.12 -17.96 -2.52
C GLU A 686 15.37 -17.45 -3.26
N SER A 687 15.41 -16.16 -3.61
CA SER A 687 16.51 -15.52 -4.32
C SER A 687 16.43 -13.99 -4.24
N GLY A 688 17.54 -13.29 -4.48
CA GLY A 688 17.60 -11.82 -4.52
C GLY A 688 18.48 -11.21 -3.43
N ASP A 689 18.76 -9.92 -3.52
CA ASP A 689 19.59 -9.15 -2.57
C ASP A 689 18.85 -8.03 -1.82
N ASP A 690 17.54 -7.92 -1.98
CA ASP A 690 16.66 -7.00 -1.25
C ASP A 690 16.62 -7.29 0.27
N ASP A 691 16.82 -6.25 1.09
CA ASP A 691 16.96 -6.39 2.55
C ASP A 691 15.61 -6.32 3.29
N CYS A 692 15.22 -7.37 4.01
CA CYS A 692 14.06 -7.38 4.91
C CYS A 692 14.41 -6.78 6.30
N LEU A 693 14.25 -5.47 6.47
CA LEU A 693 14.72 -4.70 7.64
C LEU A 693 13.63 -4.25 8.61
N TYR A 694 12.39 -4.14 8.15
CA TYR A 694 11.28 -3.51 8.87
C TYR A 694 10.04 -4.43 8.88
N GLY A 695 8.98 -4.08 9.64
CA GLY A 695 7.80 -4.93 9.78
C GLY A 695 7.98 -6.22 10.60
N LEU A 696 9.07 -6.32 11.35
CA LEU A 696 9.63 -7.60 11.80
C LEU A 696 8.96 -8.23 13.03
N ASP A 697 8.08 -7.53 13.76
CA ASP A 697 7.43 -8.08 14.97
C ASP A 697 6.08 -8.75 14.63
N GLN A 698 6.13 -10.01 14.23
CA GLN A 698 4.97 -10.84 13.88
C GLN A 698 4.41 -11.64 15.08
N ILE A 699 4.88 -11.33 16.29
CA ILE A 699 4.36 -11.75 17.58
C ILE A 699 4.34 -10.53 18.52
N ALA A 700 3.27 -10.36 19.28
CA ALA A 700 3.17 -9.40 20.37
C ALA A 700 2.49 -10.02 21.62
N THR A 701 2.76 -9.48 22.79
CA THR A 701 1.97 -9.72 24.00
C THR A 701 0.76 -8.79 24.03
N PHE A 702 -0.35 -9.17 24.68
CA PHE A 702 -1.55 -8.33 24.76
C PHE A 702 -2.31 -8.45 26.09
N THR A 703 -3.19 -7.48 26.33
CA THR A 703 -4.29 -7.53 27.31
C THR A 703 -5.63 -7.41 26.60
N ALA A 704 -6.70 -7.97 27.16
CA ALA A 704 -8.05 -7.92 26.57
C ALA A 704 -9.02 -7.11 27.44
N ASN A 705 -9.87 -6.30 26.81
CA ASN A 705 -10.94 -5.56 27.47
C ASN A 705 -12.32 -6.16 27.14
N ALA A 706 -12.88 -6.87 28.11
CA ALA A 706 -14.18 -7.54 28.03
C ALA A 706 -15.42 -6.62 27.99
N GLY A 707 -15.23 -5.29 28.03
CA GLY A 707 -16.30 -4.32 27.81
C GLY A 707 -16.34 -3.74 26.39
N THR A 708 -15.37 -4.08 25.53
CA THR A 708 -15.18 -3.47 24.20
C THR A 708 -14.58 -4.44 23.16
N ASP A 709 -14.46 -5.74 23.50
CA ASP A 709 -13.82 -6.78 22.69
C ASP A 709 -12.43 -6.41 22.12
N MET A 710 -11.71 -5.54 22.83
CA MET A 710 -10.51 -4.89 22.33
C MET A 710 -9.27 -5.52 22.94
N LEU A 711 -8.31 -5.89 22.08
CA LEU A 711 -6.99 -6.33 22.47
C LEU A 711 -6.03 -5.14 22.38
N THR A 712 -5.25 -4.90 23.42
CA THR A 712 -4.19 -3.88 23.44
C THR A 712 -2.84 -4.57 23.50
N PHE A 713 -1.98 -4.33 22.51
CA PHE A 713 -0.62 -4.84 22.50
C PHE A 713 0.19 -4.20 23.65
N THR A 714 0.86 -5.03 24.44
CA THR A 714 1.74 -4.61 25.55
C THR A 714 3.23 -4.68 25.20
N SER A 715 3.53 -5.04 23.95
CA SER A 715 4.84 -4.97 23.30
C SER A 715 4.64 -4.52 21.83
N ARG A 716 5.73 -4.23 21.12
CA ARG A 716 5.66 -3.73 19.73
C ARG A 716 5.06 -4.80 18.80
N SER A 717 4.23 -4.37 17.86
CA SER A 717 3.55 -5.24 16.89
C SER A 717 3.71 -4.68 15.48
N SER A 718 3.98 -5.57 14.53
CA SER A 718 3.95 -5.32 13.07
C SER A 718 2.87 -6.17 12.38
N LEU A 719 1.89 -6.65 13.17
CA LEU A 719 0.72 -7.35 12.67
C LEU A 719 -0.23 -6.37 11.95
N ILE A 720 -0.84 -6.81 10.86
CA ILE A 720 -1.78 -6.04 10.03
C ILE A 720 -3.17 -6.70 9.99
N ASN A 721 -4.18 -5.99 9.47
CA ASN A 721 -5.51 -6.57 9.25
C ASN A 721 -5.45 -7.81 8.34
N ASP A 722 -6.42 -8.71 8.52
CA ASP A 722 -6.62 -9.98 7.82
C ASP A 722 -5.50 -11.04 7.95
N GLN A 723 -4.34 -10.74 8.53
CA GLN A 723 -3.38 -11.78 8.90
C GLN A 723 -4.03 -12.80 9.85
N ILE A 724 -3.80 -14.09 9.55
CA ILE A 724 -4.23 -15.18 10.39
C ILE A 724 -3.19 -15.41 11.50
N VAL A 725 -3.62 -15.34 12.74
CA VAL A 725 -2.81 -15.49 13.96
C VAL A 725 -3.38 -16.58 14.87
N HIS A 726 -2.54 -17.08 15.77
CA HIS A 726 -2.95 -17.81 16.95
C HIS A 726 -2.78 -16.94 18.20
N VAL A 727 -3.55 -17.25 19.23
CA VAL A 727 -3.30 -16.76 20.59
C VAL A 727 -2.82 -17.90 21.49
N THR A 728 -1.94 -17.56 22.44
CA THR A 728 -1.44 -18.45 23.49
C THR A 728 -1.47 -17.74 24.83
N ASN A 729 -1.28 -18.49 25.91
CA ASN A 729 -1.19 -17.93 27.26
C ASN A 729 -0.14 -18.67 28.09
N ALA A 730 0.57 -17.92 28.94
CA ALA A 730 1.43 -18.45 29.98
C ALA A 730 0.91 -18.02 31.37
N GLY A 731 0.79 -18.99 32.28
CA GLY A 731 0.53 -18.73 33.71
C GLY A 731 -0.93 -18.46 34.10
N GLY A 732 -1.90 -18.61 33.21
CA GLY A 732 -3.32 -18.42 33.55
C GLY A 732 -4.28 -19.08 32.55
N GLY A 733 -5.28 -18.33 32.08
CA GLY A 733 -6.24 -18.76 31.07
C GLY A 733 -6.52 -17.65 30.07
N LEU A 734 -6.70 -18.00 28.80
CA LEU A 734 -7.02 -17.06 27.72
C LEU A 734 -8.30 -16.22 28.00
N PRO A 735 -8.47 -15.06 27.32
CA PRO A 735 -9.72 -14.30 27.38
C PRO A 735 -10.90 -15.18 26.93
N ALA A 736 -12.02 -15.12 27.65
CA ALA A 736 -13.14 -16.01 27.38
C ALA A 736 -13.81 -15.64 26.05
N GLY A 737 -13.92 -16.62 25.14
CA GLY A 737 -14.24 -16.42 23.72
C GLY A 737 -13.08 -16.81 22.80
N LEU A 738 -11.84 -16.71 23.29
CA LEU A 738 -10.62 -17.10 22.56
C LEU A 738 -10.08 -18.46 23.01
N ALA A 739 -9.51 -19.21 22.05
CA ALA A 739 -8.96 -20.56 22.27
C ALA A 739 -7.59 -20.73 21.59
N ALA A 740 -6.69 -21.45 22.25
CA ALA A 740 -5.36 -21.73 21.71
C ALA A 740 -5.43 -22.60 20.44
N ALA A 741 -4.44 -22.44 19.56
CA ALA A 741 -4.33 -23.12 18.26
C ALA A 741 -5.51 -22.94 17.28
N THR A 742 -6.45 -22.03 17.59
CA THR A 742 -7.54 -21.64 16.70
C THR A 742 -7.08 -20.50 15.79
N ASN A 743 -7.30 -20.65 14.48
CA ASN A 743 -7.00 -19.60 13.51
C ASN A 743 -7.96 -18.43 13.70
N TYR A 744 -7.40 -17.24 13.98
CA TYR A 744 -8.14 -15.99 14.05
C TYR A 744 -7.59 -14.98 13.05
N TYR A 745 -8.45 -14.20 12.42
CA TYR A 745 -8.07 -13.08 11.57
C TYR A 745 -7.98 -11.83 12.44
N LEU A 746 -6.90 -11.06 12.29
CA LEU A 746 -6.80 -9.71 12.83
C LEU A 746 -7.81 -8.80 12.14
N VAL A 747 -8.61 -8.07 12.90
CA VAL A 747 -9.51 -7.03 12.39
C VAL A 747 -9.41 -5.79 13.27
N ASN A 748 -9.76 -4.62 12.73
CA ASN A 748 -9.70 -3.33 13.44
C ASN A 748 -8.32 -3.03 14.07
N VAL A 749 -7.23 -3.40 13.39
CA VAL A 749 -5.86 -3.08 13.80
C VAL A 749 -5.62 -1.57 13.70
N ASP A 750 -5.37 -0.92 14.83
CA ASP A 750 -4.88 0.45 14.93
C ASP A 750 -3.43 0.41 15.44
N ARG A 751 -2.49 0.74 14.54
CA ARG A 751 -1.04 0.75 14.82
C ARG A 751 -0.59 1.99 15.62
N ASN A 752 -1.41 3.04 15.73
CA ASN A 752 -1.16 4.19 16.60
C ASN A 752 -1.61 3.93 18.03
N ALA A 753 -2.82 3.40 18.19
CA ALA A 753 -3.35 3.02 19.51
C ALA A 753 -2.70 1.74 20.07
N GLY A 754 -2.08 0.93 19.20
CA GLY A 754 -1.52 -0.38 19.57
C GLY A 754 -2.62 -1.39 19.88
N THR A 755 -3.74 -1.35 19.14
CA THR A 755 -4.92 -2.19 19.41
C THR A 755 -5.37 -3.01 18.22
N CYS A 756 -6.07 -4.10 18.47
CA CYS A 756 -6.74 -4.92 17.46
C CYS A 756 -7.93 -5.68 18.05
N GLN A 757 -8.70 -6.33 17.19
CA GLN A 757 -9.71 -7.32 17.57
C GLN A 757 -9.48 -8.61 16.75
N LEU A 758 -10.16 -9.69 17.12
CA LEU A 758 -10.03 -10.99 16.46
C LEU A 758 -11.37 -11.48 15.91
N ALA A 759 -11.35 -12.00 14.69
CA ALA A 759 -12.49 -12.61 14.01
C ALA A 759 -12.18 -14.07 13.62
N THR A 760 -13.22 -14.88 13.36
CA THR A 760 -13.07 -16.26 12.83
C THR A 760 -12.98 -16.32 11.30
N THR A 761 -13.17 -15.19 10.62
CA THR A 761 -13.16 -15.04 9.15
C THR A 761 -12.52 -13.69 8.76
N SER A 762 -11.98 -13.60 7.53
CA SER A 762 -11.41 -12.35 7.00
C SER A 762 -12.44 -11.22 7.00
N GLY A 763 -12.05 -10.04 7.49
CA GLY A 763 -12.93 -8.90 7.74
C GLY A 763 -14.16 -9.20 8.63
N GLY A 764 -14.19 -10.34 9.33
CA GLY A 764 -15.37 -10.82 10.06
C GLY A 764 -15.64 -10.04 11.35
N THR A 765 -16.74 -10.37 12.02
CA THR A 765 -17.07 -9.79 13.33
C THR A 765 -15.97 -10.06 14.36
N PRO A 766 -15.60 -9.04 15.17
CA PRO A 766 -14.96 -9.27 16.46
C PRO A 766 -15.67 -10.35 17.27
N ILE A 767 -14.88 -11.20 17.92
CA ILE A 767 -15.34 -12.21 18.88
C ILE A 767 -15.69 -11.51 20.19
N ASP A 768 -16.89 -11.79 20.72
CA ASP A 768 -17.34 -11.41 22.06
C ASP A 768 -16.37 -11.96 23.13
N ILE A 769 -15.67 -11.06 23.83
CA ILE A 769 -14.71 -11.39 24.87
C ILE A 769 -15.38 -11.22 26.24
N THR A 770 -16.06 -12.26 26.71
CA THR A 770 -16.79 -12.23 27.99
C THR A 770 -15.90 -12.19 29.25
N SER A 771 -14.58 -12.28 29.11
CA SER A 771 -13.62 -12.11 30.22
C SER A 771 -12.22 -11.78 29.71
N ALA A 772 -11.51 -10.89 30.41
CA ALA A 772 -10.16 -10.45 30.06
C ALA A 772 -9.06 -11.54 30.09
N GLY A 773 -9.34 -12.68 30.74
CA GLY A 773 -8.34 -13.74 30.97
C GLY A 773 -7.41 -13.45 32.16
N THR A 774 -6.40 -14.31 32.36
CA THR A 774 -5.33 -14.16 33.36
C THR A 774 -3.99 -14.66 32.83
N GLY A 775 -2.88 -14.17 33.39
CA GLY A 775 -1.52 -14.52 32.96
C GLY A 775 -1.00 -13.61 31.84
N THR A 776 0.00 -14.07 31.10
CA THR A 776 0.52 -13.36 29.92
C THR A 776 -0.13 -13.92 28.68
N HIS A 777 -0.83 -13.09 27.90
CA HIS A 777 -1.40 -13.47 26.60
C HIS A 777 -0.45 -13.05 25.48
N THR A 778 -0.28 -13.92 24.50
CA THR A 778 0.53 -13.67 23.30
C THR A 778 -0.31 -13.91 22.07
N ILE A 779 -0.19 -13.04 21.06
CA ILE A 779 -0.86 -13.06 19.77
C ILE A 779 0.20 -13.00 18.68
N GLY A 780 0.09 -13.82 17.64
CA GLY A 780 1.03 -13.75 16.54
C GLY A 780 0.88 -14.83 15.49
N VAL A 781 1.65 -14.65 14.42
CA VAL A 781 1.76 -15.63 13.34
C VAL A 781 2.42 -16.90 13.87
N ARG A 782 1.89 -18.05 13.44
CA ARG A 782 2.46 -19.39 13.71
C ARG A 782 2.61 -20.13 12.38
N LEU A 783 3.79 -20.03 11.76
CA LEU A 783 4.11 -20.67 10.48
C LEU A 783 4.14 -22.21 10.61
N ASP A 784 3.95 -22.92 9.50
CA ASP A 784 4.21 -24.38 9.43
C ASP A 784 5.71 -24.66 9.28
N SER A 785 6.41 -23.85 8.47
CA SER A 785 7.87 -23.83 8.32
C SER A 785 8.35 -22.48 7.78
N PHE A 786 9.65 -22.25 7.80
CA PHE A 786 10.31 -21.06 7.23
C PHE A 786 11.62 -21.49 6.56
N GLU A 787 11.83 -21.09 5.30
CA GLU A 787 13.01 -21.50 4.51
C GLU A 787 13.74 -20.29 3.89
N PHE A 788 15.07 -20.36 3.90
CA PHE A 788 15.96 -19.36 3.34
C PHE A 788 16.96 -20.07 2.42
N SER A 789 16.85 -19.83 1.13
CA SER A 789 17.71 -20.41 0.11
C SER A 789 19.12 -19.80 0.14
N ALA A 790 20.13 -20.58 -0.24
CA ALA A 790 21.48 -20.09 -0.48
C ALA A 790 21.55 -19.07 -1.64
N ARG A 791 20.51 -18.97 -2.48
CA ARG A 791 20.39 -17.96 -3.56
C ARG A 791 19.89 -16.60 -3.08
N TYR A 792 19.34 -16.52 -1.88
CA TYR A 792 18.97 -15.25 -1.27
C TYR A 792 20.15 -14.69 -0.48
N THR A 793 20.60 -13.51 -0.88
CA THR A 793 21.77 -12.80 -0.33
C THR A 793 21.38 -11.53 0.45
N GLY A 794 20.12 -11.11 0.38
CA GLY A 794 19.58 -9.97 1.11
C GLY A 794 19.64 -10.17 2.62
N LYS A 795 19.69 -9.09 3.39
CA LYS A 795 19.86 -9.11 4.85
C LYS A 795 18.50 -9.19 5.53
N ILE A 796 18.44 -9.80 6.70
CA ILE A 796 17.21 -9.89 7.50
C ILE A 796 17.48 -9.44 8.93
N GLY A 797 16.77 -8.39 9.34
CA GLY A 797 16.96 -7.75 10.65
C GLY A 797 18.01 -6.64 10.67
N LEU A 798 17.99 -5.85 11.74
CA LEU A 798 18.84 -4.67 11.91
C LEU A 798 20.04 -4.95 12.85
N PRO A 799 21.21 -4.34 12.56
CA PRO A 799 22.43 -4.46 13.38
C PRO A 799 22.22 -3.96 14.82
N LYS A 800 23.10 -4.34 15.74
CA LYS A 800 23.01 -3.95 17.16
C LYS A 800 23.21 -2.44 17.39
N THR A 801 24.06 -1.83 16.58
CA THR A 801 24.24 -0.38 16.46
C THR A 801 23.81 -0.03 15.04
N ASN A 802 23.15 1.11 14.82
CA ASN A 802 22.64 1.46 13.49
C ASN A 802 23.76 1.50 12.42
N ALA A 803 23.39 1.41 11.14
CA ALA A 803 24.38 1.30 10.04
C ALA A 803 25.40 2.46 9.97
N SER A 804 25.08 3.62 10.57
CA SER A 804 25.97 4.78 10.69
C SER A 804 26.89 4.77 11.92
N GLY A 805 26.81 3.73 12.77
CA GLY A 805 27.61 3.60 14.00
C GLY A 805 27.25 4.56 15.15
N GLY A 806 26.13 5.30 15.03
CA GLY A 806 25.82 6.45 15.88
C GLY A 806 25.03 6.15 17.15
N TYR A 807 24.19 5.11 17.15
CA TYR A 807 23.38 4.73 18.33
C TYR A 807 23.02 3.24 18.36
N TYR A 808 22.70 2.73 19.56
CA TYR A 808 22.09 1.41 19.73
C TYR A 808 20.75 1.34 18.98
N GLU A 809 20.59 0.32 18.15
CA GLU A 809 19.36 0.17 17.37
C GLU A 809 18.17 -0.13 18.29
N TYR A 810 17.13 0.69 18.15
CA TYR A 810 15.94 0.71 18.99
C TYR A 810 14.73 0.06 18.29
N ARG A 811 14.80 -0.13 16.97
CA ARG A 811 13.80 -0.81 16.14
C ARG A 811 13.92 -2.33 16.31
N ALA A 812 13.15 -3.08 15.53
CA ALA A 812 13.24 -4.53 15.53
C ALA A 812 14.58 -4.99 14.95
N ARG A 813 15.38 -5.69 15.75
CA ARG A 813 16.65 -6.28 15.30
C ARG A 813 16.50 -7.68 14.72
N TYR A 814 15.46 -8.41 15.13
CA TYR A 814 15.18 -9.78 14.70
C TYR A 814 13.82 -9.83 14.05
N LEU A 815 13.67 -10.68 13.03
CA LEU A 815 12.37 -11.14 12.57
C LEU A 815 11.78 -12.08 13.63
N HIS A 816 10.78 -11.57 14.34
CA HIS A 816 10.15 -12.18 15.50
C HIS A 816 8.85 -12.86 15.07
N VAL A 817 8.92 -14.16 14.79
CA VAL A 817 7.84 -14.92 14.16
C VAL A 817 7.78 -16.35 14.72
N GLY A 818 6.56 -16.86 14.86
CA GLY A 818 6.32 -18.12 15.56
C GLY A 818 6.13 -19.32 14.64
N LEU A 819 6.14 -20.52 15.23
CA LEU A 819 6.07 -21.81 14.54
C LEU A 819 5.08 -22.75 15.25
N ARG A 820 4.27 -23.49 14.49
CA ARG A 820 3.27 -24.44 15.04
C ARG A 820 3.95 -25.68 15.63
N ALA A 821 3.26 -26.42 16.50
CA ALA A 821 3.86 -27.52 17.26
C ALA A 821 4.17 -28.80 16.44
N ALA A 822 3.36 -29.17 15.45
CA ALA A 822 3.52 -30.44 14.70
C ALA A 822 4.55 -30.36 13.55
N GLY A 823 5.17 -31.49 13.17
CA GLY A 823 6.14 -31.59 12.06
C GLY A 823 7.63 -31.55 12.48
N LEU A 824 8.53 -31.96 11.59
CA LEU A 824 10.00 -31.96 11.79
C LEU A 824 10.70 -31.15 10.70
N GLN A 825 11.76 -30.42 11.08
CA GLN A 825 12.47 -29.39 10.27
C GLN A 825 11.55 -28.22 9.91
N LYS A 826 11.66 -27.10 10.63
CA LYS A 826 10.75 -25.94 10.47
C LYS A 826 11.46 -24.61 10.26
N LEU A 827 12.77 -24.57 10.45
CA LEU A 827 13.59 -23.41 10.11
C LEU A 827 14.84 -23.91 9.38
N LEU A 828 14.87 -23.71 8.06
CA LEU A 828 15.93 -24.18 7.17
C LEU A 828 16.69 -22.98 6.60
N ILE A 829 18.02 -22.98 6.76
CA ILE A 829 18.91 -21.92 6.28
C ILE A 829 19.92 -22.50 5.28
N GLY A 830 20.11 -21.84 4.13
CA GLY A 830 21.09 -22.21 3.11
C GLY A 830 20.68 -23.38 2.21
N THR A 831 19.40 -23.47 1.82
CA THR A 831 18.93 -24.55 0.92
C THR A 831 19.29 -24.28 -0.55
N GLY A 832 19.64 -25.33 -1.30
CA GLY A 832 20.05 -25.21 -2.71
C GLY A 832 21.45 -24.63 -2.91
N ASP A 833 21.79 -24.29 -4.16
CA ASP A 833 23.11 -23.75 -4.54
C ASP A 833 23.14 -22.22 -4.44
N GLY A 834 24.14 -21.66 -3.75
CA GLY A 834 24.41 -20.23 -3.70
C GLY A 834 25.43 -19.87 -2.61
N THR A 835 25.55 -18.58 -2.27
CA THR A 835 26.47 -18.11 -1.21
C THR A 835 25.80 -17.90 0.15
N GLY A 836 24.47 -17.84 0.19
CA GLY A 836 23.68 -17.49 1.38
C GLY A 836 23.78 -16.01 1.77
N SER A 837 22.85 -15.58 2.62
CA SER A 837 22.86 -14.23 3.18
C SER A 837 23.97 -14.04 4.21
N SER A 838 24.56 -12.85 4.20
CA SER A 838 25.54 -12.36 5.17
C SER A 838 24.93 -11.88 6.49
N LYS A 839 23.59 -11.83 6.58
CA LYS A 839 22.84 -11.48 7.79
C LYS A 839 21.43 -12.08 7.79
N ILE A 840 21.16 -12.96 8.74
CA ILE A 840 19.80 -13.39 9.10
C ILE A 840 19.66 -13.29 10.62
N GLN A 841 18.69 -12.51 11.12
CA GLN A 841 18.43 -12.36 12.55
C GLN A 841 16.99 -12.83 12.85
N LEU A 842 16.84 -13.98 13.51
CA LEU A 842 15.56 -14.63 13.80
C LEU A 842 15.27 -14.81 15.29
N ASP A 843 14.03 -14.51 15.69
CA ASP A 843 13.51 -14.69 17.04
C ASP A 843 12.23 -15.55 16.99
N THR A 844 12.24 -16.66 17.72
CA THR A 844 11.17 -17.67 17.69
C THR A 844 10.49 -17.86 19.05
N ASP A 845 10.68 -16.88 19.94
CA ASP A 845 9.87 -16.70 21.16
C ASP A 845 9.82 -17.97 22.05
N VAL A 846 8.63 -18.48 22.34
CA VAL A 846 8.36 -19.66 23.20
C VAL A 846 7.95 -20.91 22.40
N ASP A 847 8.03 -20.88 21.07
CA ASP A 847 7.60 -21.99 20.22
C ASP A 847 8.68 -23.06 20.02
N GLN A 848 8.28 -24.29 19.68
CA GLN A 848 9.21 -25.38 19.42
C GLN A 848 9.80 -25.33 18.00
N VAL A 849 11.13 -25.19 17.92
CA VAL A 849 11.89 -25.07 16.69
C VAL A 849 12.87 -26.23 16.50
N ALA A 850 12.89 -26.77 15.28
CA ALA A 850 13.99 -27.58 14.76
C ALA A 850 14.73 -26.75 13.70
N LEU A 851 15.80 -26.08 14.13
CA LEU A 851 16.68 -25.24 13.31
C LEU A 851 17.71 -26.12 12.61
N LYS A 852 17.83 -25.95 11.29
CA LYS A 852 18.85 -26.62 10.48
C LYS A 852 19.52 -25.60 9.56
N VAL A 853 20.81 -25.41 9.79
CA VAL A 853 21.68 -24.55 8.99
C VAL A 853 22.51 -25.45 8.09
N ILE A 854 22.29 -25.36 6.78
CA ILE A 854 23.06 -26.06 5.77
C ILE A 854 24.33 -25.28 5.48
N ASP A 855 24.17 -23.99 5.18
CA ASP A 855 25.26 -23.01 5.08
C ASP A 855 24.75 -21.57 5.33
N THR A 856 25.66 -20.59 5.40
CA THR A 856 25.34 -19.15 5.45
C THR A 856 26.33 -18.37 4.58
N GLY A 857 26.02 -17.09 4.30
CA GLY A 857 27.05 -16.16 3.84
C GLY A 857 28.10 -15.91 4.92
N GLY A 858 29.22 -15.31 4.52
CA GLY A 858 30.16 -14.71 5.47
C GLY A 858 29.55 -13.46 6.12
N SER A 859 29.75 -13.27 7.43
CA SER A 859 29.08 -12.22 8.19
C SER A 859 29.32 -10.80 7.66
N ALA A 860 28.24 -10.01 7.65
CA ALA A 860 28.28 -8.57 7.37
C ALA A 860 28.82 -7.71 8.53
N GLU A 861 28.99 -8.26 9.74
CA GLU A 861 29.40 -7.52 10.94
C GLU A 861 30.61 -8.15 11.66
N SER A 862 31.59 -7.31 12.01
CA SER A 862 32.81 -7.74 12.69
C SER A 862 32.51 -8.25 14.11
N GLY A 863 32.78 -9.53 14.36
CA GLY A 863 32.55 -10.17 15.67
C GLY A 863 31.09 -10.55 15.95
N VAL A 864 30.24 -10.58 14.92
CA VAL A 864 28.84 -11.04 14.96
C VAL A 864 28.69 -12.14 13.92
N ASN A 865 27.95 -13.21 14.21
CA ASN A 865 27.75 -14.30 13.26
C ASN A 865 26.74 -13.93 12.16
N ALA A 866 26.90 -14.49 10.95
CA ALA A 866 26.02 -14.24 9.82
C ALA A 866 24.55 -14.61 10.10
N LEU A 867 24.30 -15.69 10.83
CA LEU A 867 22.99 -16.06 11.33
C LEU A 867 22.93 -15.88 12.85
N LEU A 868 22.00 -15.06 13.35
CA LEU A 868 21.65 -14.99 14.76
C LEU A 868 20.27 -15.60 15.00
N TRP A 869 20.17 -16.53 15.94
CA TRP A 869 18.90 -17.13 16.37
C TRP A 869 18.71 -17.05 17.89
N LYS A 870 17.46 -16.88 18.32
CA LYS A 870 17.04 -17.07 19.71
C LYS A 870 15.62 -17.66 19.80
N GLY A 871 15.38 -18.41 20.87
CA GLY A 871 14.13 -19.14 21.10
C GLY A 871 14.21 -19.97 22.38
N THR A 872 13.16 -19.92 23.20
CA THR A 872 13.22 -20.30 24.62
C THR A 872 12.55 -21.63 24.96
N HIS A 873 11.83 -22.25 24.02
CA HIS A 873 11.14 -23.51 24.26
C HIS A 873 12.11 -24.66 24.63
N PRO A 874 11.84 -25.44 25.70
CA PRO A 874 12.79 -26.42 26.22
C PRO A 874 13.09 -27.59 25.27
N SER A 875 12.24 -27.84 24.28
CA SER A 875 12.39 -28.92 23.29
C SER A 875 12.93 -28.47 21.93
N ASN A 876 13.57 -27.30 21.87
CA ASN A 876 14.24 -26.82 20.65
C ASN A 876 15.46 -27.69 20.29
N THR A 877 15.80 -27.76 19.01
CA THR A 877 17.01 -28.44 18.53
C THR A 877 17.67 -27.65 17.41
N ALA A 878 19.01 -27.66 17.37
CA ALA A 878 19.80 -26.97 16.35
C ALA A 878 20.78 -27.94 15.68
N GLN A 879 20.92 -27.85 14.36
CA GLN A 879 21.92 -28.55 13.57
C GLN A 879 22.68 -27.57 12.67
N LEU A 880 23.98 -27.40 12.90
CA LEU A 880 24.90 -26.69 12.03
C LEU A 880 25.67 -27.70 11.16
N ILE A 881 25.42 -27.68 9.85
CA ILE A 881 26.16 -28.47 8.85
C ILE A 881 27.41 -27.71 8.43
N ASN A 882 27.25 -26.47 7.94
CA ASN A 882 28.28 -25.49 7.67
C ASN A 882 27.70 -24.07 7.89
N GLY A 883 28.50 -23.01 7.72
CA GLY A 883 28.08 -21.63 7.89
C GLY A 883 28.49 -21.02 9.24
N ASP A 884 27.86 -19.92 9.62
CA ASP A 884 28.26 -19.07 10.75
C ASP A 884 27.04 -18.68 11.61
N LEU A 885 26.90 -19.32 12.77
CA LEU A 885 25.71 -19.30 13.63
C LEU A 885 26.01 -18.79 15.05
N GLY A 886 25.33 -17.72 15.46
CA GLY A 886 25.26 -17.23 16.83
C GLY A 886 23.90 -17.54 17.47
N ILE A 887 23.91 -18.05 18.70
CA ILE A 887 22.71 -18.33 19.49
C ILE A 887 22.70 -17.43 20.73
N ALA A 888 21.71 -16.53 20.81
CA ALA A 888 21.52 -15.56 21.90
C ALA A 888 22.82 -14.87 22.38
N ILE A 889 23.60 -14.34 21.43
CA ILE A 889 24.98 -13.89 21.69
C ILE A 889 25.08 -12.54 22.40
N PHE A 890 24.02 -11.72 22.44
CA PHE A 890 24.09 -10.41 23.08
C PHE A 890 23.54 -10.45 24.53
N PRO A 891 24.07 -9.61 25.45
CA PRO A 891 23.62 -9.58 26.84
C PRO A 891 22.11 -9.38 26.98
N GLY A 892 21.47 -10.27 27.75
CA GLY A 892 20.02 -10.26 27.98
C GLY A 892 19.19 -11.07 26.96
N GLU A 893 19.79 -11.55 25.88
CA GLU A 893 19.15 -12.55 25.00
C GLU A 893 19.17 -13.93 25.67
N LEU A 894 18.14 -14.73 25.44
CA LEU A 894 17.97 -16.06 26.03
C LEU A 894 17.67 -17.08 24.94
N ALA A 895 18.19 -18.31 25.08
CA ALA A 895 17.75 -19.44 24.28
C ALA A 895 17.81 -20.75 25.09
N THR A 896 16.93 -21.69 24.80
CA THR A 896 17.00 -23.05 25.34
C THR A 896 17.05 -24.07 24.19
N LEU A 897 17.81 -25.14 24.37
CA LEU A 897 17.99 -26.25 23.42
C LEU A 897 18.00 -27.59 24.16
N ALA A 898 17.23 -28.57 23.70
CA ALA A 898 17.29 -29.94 24.19
C ALA A 898 18.54 -30.69 23.70
N SER A 899 19.04 -30.35 22.50
CA SER A 899 20.29 -30.86 21.95
C SER A 899 20.79 -30.00 20.79
N LEU A 900 22.11 -30.00 20.57
CA LEU A 900 22.75 -29.35 19.43
C LEU A 900 23.67 -30.32 18.66
N ILE A 901 23.70 -30.18 17.34
CA ILE A 901 24.57 -30.93 16.44
C ILE A 901 25.45 -29.95 15.65
N GLU A 902 26.76 -30.20 15.59
CA GLU A 902 27.72 -29.43 14.80
C GLU A 902 28.56 -30.37 13.91
N ARG A 903 28.77 -29.99 12.65
CA ARG A 903 29.55 -30.75 11.66
C ARG A 903 30.70 -29.95 11.06
N ALA A 904 30.48 -28.70 10.69
CA ALA A 904 31.47 -27.72 10.29
C ALA A 904 30.99 -26.31 10.63
N GLY A 905 31.66 -25.28 10.12
CA GLY A 905 31.28 -23.87 10.32
C GLY A 905 31.82 -23.22 11.59
N SER A 906 31.16 -22.15 12.00
CA SER A 906 31.40 -21.36 13.21
C SER A 906 30.12 -21.29 14.05
N LEU A 907 30.27 -21.50 15.36
CA LEU A 907 29.17 -21.57 16.31
C LEU A 907 29.50 -20.79 17.59
N VAL A 908 28.65 -19.85 17.96
CA VAL A 908 28.77 -19.08 19.22
C VAL A 908 27.49 -19.25 20.04
N LEU A 909 27.64 -19.64 21.31
CA LEU A 909 26.56 -19.73 22.30
C LEU A 909 26.80 -18.65 23.37
N GLY A 910 25.88 -17.69 23.50
CA GLY A 910 25.99 -16.62 24.51
C GLY A 910 25.58 -17.03 25.92
N ALA A 911 25.80 -16.13 26.89
CA ALA A 911 25.62 -16.42 28.32
C ALA A 911 24.17 -16.77 28.73
N GLY A 912 23.18 -16.36 27.93
CA GLY A 912 21.77 -16.72 28.14
C GLY A 912 21.33 -18.05 27.53
N VAL A 913 22.25 -18.82 26.94
CA VAL A 913 21.94 -20.14 26.36
C VAL A 913 21.95 -21.23 27.43
N THR A 914 20.87 -22.00 27.49
CA THR A 914 20.82 -23.31 28.16
C THR A 914 20.70 -24.41 27.12
N CYS A 915 21.73 -25.25 26.96
CA CYS A 915 21.75 -26.33 25.98
C CYS A 915 21.89 -27.69 26.66
N GLY A 916 21.19 -28.72 26.15
CA GLY A 916 21.43 -30.12 26.46
C GLY A 916 22.71 -30.67 25.79
N PRO A 917 22.79 -31.98 25.52
CA PRO A 917 23.95 -32.60 24.88
C PRO A 917 24.33 -31.97 23.54
N ILE A 918 25.64 -31.89 23.28
CA ILE A 918 26.21 -31.39 22.03
C ILE A 918 26.94 -32.54 21.33
N ASP A 919 26.70 -32.77 20.04
CA ASP A 919 27.44 -33.72 19.21
C ASP A 919 28.18 -32.99 18.09
N LYS A 920 29.51 -32.89 18.24
CA LYS A 920 30.42 -32.08 17.42
C LYS A 920 31.46 -32.95 16.72
N THR A 921 31.58 -32.83 15.40
CA THR A 921 32.56 -33.58 14.58
C THR A 921 33.42 -32.69 13.69
N GLY A 922 33.47 -31.39 13.97
CA GLY A 922 34.16 -30.37 13.18
C GLY A 922 33.66 -28.97 13.53
N GLY A 923 34.12 -27.95 12.81
CA GLY A 923 33.78 -26.54 13.05
C GLY A 923 34.42 -25.91 14.30
N SER A 924 34.10 -24.66 14.60
CA SER A 924 34.57 -23.91 15.78
C SER A 924 33.41 -23.57 16.71
N LEU A 925 33.45 -24.05 17.97
CA LEU A 925 32.44 -23.77 19.00
C LEU A 925 33.02 -22.86 20.08
N ILE A 926 32.37 -21.73 20.32
CA ILE A 926 32.60 -20.82 21.45
C ILE A 926 31.36 -20.84 22.33
N ALA A 927 31.53 -21.11 23.62
CA ALA A 927 30.48 -21.04 24.63
C ALA A 927 30.82 -19.95 25.66
N ASP A 928 30.33 -18.73 25.42
CA ASP A 928 30.62 -17.55 26.24
C ASP A 928 29.63 -17.46 27.41
N GLY A 929 29.88 -18.27 28.45
CA GLY A 929 29.05 -18.35 29.65
C GLY A 929 27.79 -19.23 29.55
N ALA A 930 27.56 -19.87 28.40
CA ALA A 930 26.41 -20.77 28.18
C ALA A 930 26.38 -21.96 29.17
N THR A 931 25.18 -22.35 29.61
CA THR A 931 24.95 -23.49 30.50
C THR A 931 24.72 -24.77 29.71
N ILE A 932 25.62 -25.75 29.84
CA ILE A 932 25.53 -27.04 29.14
C ILE A 932 25.06 -28.16 30.10
N ASN A 933 23.77 -28.47 30.03
CA ASN A 933 23.10 -29.53 30.79
C ASN A 933 23.18 -30.88 30.05
N GLY A 934 24.39 -31.34 29.74
CA GLY A 934 24.59 -32.58 29.00
C GLY A 934 26.06 -32.96 28.78
N VAL A 935 26.28 -33.98 27.97
CA VAL A 935 27.63 -34.37 27.51
C VAL A 935 27.94 -33.65 26.20
N VAL A 936 29.15 -33.11 26.08
CA VAL A 936 29.72 -32.64 24.80
C VAL A 936 30.53 -33.78 24.19
N TYR A 937 30.00 -34.39 23.15
CA TYR A 937 30.71 -35.37 22.32
C TYR A 937 31.50 -34.63 21.25
N SER A 938 32.78 -34.34 21.50
CA SER A 938 33.72 -33.92 20.46
C SER A 938 34.42 -35.14 19.88
N ARG A 939 34.49 -35.24 18.55
CA ARG A 939 35.14 -36.35 17.82
C ARG A 939 36.10 -35.82 16.75
#